data_AF-A0A0R1XAK9-F1
#
_entry.id   AF-A0A0R1XAK9-F1
#
_cell.length_a   1.000
_cell.length_b   1.000
_cell.length_c   1.000
_cell.angle_alpha   90.00
_cell.angle_beta   90.00
_cell.angle_gamma   90.00
#
_symmetry.space_group_name_H-M   'P 1'
#
loop_
_entity.id
_entity.type
_entity.pdbx_description
1 polymer ?
#
loop_
_entity_poly.entity_id
_entity_poly.type
_entity_poly.pdbx_seq_one_letter_code
_entity_poly.pdbx_strand_id
1 'polypeptide(L)'
;MDQAQFNDDGQLSVSGWHATNRAQGRPYHYIIAYDRTNSRELSRVNVTSQPIERYDAATVHNVYGAKESGFRTRFNLGTAAATTGEVQIISRYTDDQNGNGNAADYWFAPVTVNRGNYAHLDQVTVDGNKLQLAGWHATNLAADKPYHYLIMVDRTNKNREVSRVIVGHAVKRPDVVIAYPDVEGAGKSGFSTNFSLRGVNLSHQLQVISRYSSDKDGNSDYVDFWFSPTTKGDEANQGCLDSYNLSSGETMTVSGWHANDLAQLESHHFIILFDQTANRQVSQTVPQQVERPDVAKAFPEINQAHHAGFTATFDLSSTRLAAGYVYRIVSRYSTSNTGNGDQGQFVDYWYAPIKLDQQGGACLDTVQMTSDGLKVAGWMASDQSLDRPYAYLIVLNNGQEIGRTRLNLQERGDVTKKYGQVYNSQNSGFSTLLKLAPRNVTGRLGVILRSPNSIYVSGWHASNQSADKPYQWLIFVNQDGHELYRQQVLDINNPRPDLAQNRSFILGAGRAGFRLAFAIPQALQHHVVRVIHRLTNDSQGNGNYVDWWSGPVDINAYQQRLISRWQQVANRFANPVSIAIQVAQTGEVVTFTNLPGQNFVTASTVKVGILAKLLHNQGGNLSAEQQGVASRMIRFSDNDCATELYNEIGAENGLNQLFQELGMNSSHCNGHWAFTTTTAADQLRLLHEIFLNPGSTYLNQQSRQYLQSLMGQVTPSQAWGISAGSSRFYIKDG
;
A
#
# COMPACT_ATOMS: atom_id res chain seq x y z
N MET A 1 -56.99 -11.70 -45.91
CA MET A 1 -56.40 -11.97 -44.59
C MET A 1 -56.74 -10.78 -43.73
N ASP A 2 -57.33 -11.01 -42.56
CA ASP A 2 -57.75 -9.91 -41.69
C ASP A 2 -56.60 -9.49 -40.77
N GLN A 3 -55.79 -10.45 -40.34
CA GLN A 3 -54.65 -10.21 -39.46
C GLN A 3 -53.59 -11.28 -39.69
N ALA A 4 -52.33 -10.87 -39.76
CA ALA A 4 -51.20 -11.76 -39.57
C ALA A 4 -50.10 -10.99 -38.85
N GLN A 5 -49.80 -11.42 -37.63
CA GLN A 5 -48.83 -10.77 -36.77
C GLN A 5 -48.17 -11.79 -35.87
N PHE A 6 -46.93 -11.51 -35.47
CA PHE A 6 -46.30 -12.25 -34.41
C PHE A 6 -46.95 -11.90 -33.06
N ASN A 7 -47.07 -12.88 -32.17
CA ASN A 7 -47.50 -12.68 -30.78
C ASN A 7 -46.29 -12.56 -29.85
N ASP A 8 -46.54 -12.31 -28.56
CA ASP A 8 -45.49 -12.14 -27.54
C ASP A 8 -44.57 -13.37 -27.37
N ASP A 9 -44.98 -14.54 -27.87
CA ASP A 9 -44.18 -15.76 -27.89
C ASP A 9 -43.37 -15.92 -29.20
N GLY A 10 -43.43 -14.93 -30.11
CA GLY A 10 -42.82 -14.96 -31.44
C GLY A 10 -43.50 -15.91 -32.43
N GLN A 11 -44.74 -16.33 -32.16
CA GLN A 11 -45.52 -17.19 -33.05
C GLN A 11 -46.36 -16.37 -34.03
N LEU A 12 -46.40 -16.80 -35.28
CA LEU A 12 -47.20 -16.14 -36.31
C LEU A 12 -48.68 -16.47 -36.10
N SER A 13 -49.42 -15.50 -35.55
CA SER A 13 -50.87 -15.56 -35.38
C SER A 13 -51.56 -15.03 -36.63
N VAL A 14 -52.45 -15.83 -37.22
CA VAL A 14 -53.15 -15.47 -38.45
C VAL A 14 -54.65 -15.65 -38.30
N SER A 15 -55.41 -14.73 -38.89
CA SER A 15 -56.85 -14.88 -39.08
C SER A 15 -57.30 -14.28 -40.40
N GLY A 16 -58.36 -14.85 -40.95
CA GLY A 16 -58.91 -14.43 -42.22
C GLY A 16 -60.10 -15.29 -42.61
N TRP A 17 -60.44 -15.23 -43.88
CA TRP A 17 -61.48 -16.04 -44.47
C TRP A 17 -61.14 -16.36 -45.92
N HIS A 18 -61.67 -17.47 -46.43
CA HIS A 18 -61.58 -17.87 -47.82
C HIS A 18 -62.85 -18.63 -48.20
N ALA A 19 -63.68 -18.02 -49.05
CA ALA A 19 -64.89 -18.64 -49.59
C ALA A 19 -64.73 -18.87 -51.09
N THR A 20 -65.05 -20.07 -51.58
CA THR A 20 -64.98 -20.40 -53.01
C THR A 20 -65.96 -21.52 -53.35
N ASN A 21 -66.65 -21.46 -54.50
CA ASN A 21 -67.51 -22.55 -54.96
C ASN A 21 -66.70 -23.84 -55.20
N ARG A 22 -65.39 -23.73 -55.40
CA ARG A 22 -64.48 -24.88 -55.46
C ARG A 22 -64.33 -25.60 -54.10
N ALA A 23 -64.83 -25.08 -52.99
CA ALA A 23 -64.85 -25.81 -51.73
C ALA A 23 -65.92 -26.92 -51.70
N GLN A 24 -66.93 -26.86 -52.59
CA GLN A 24 -67.95 -27.90 -52.68
C GLN A 24 -67.33 -29.25 -53.04
N GLY A 25 -67.62 -30.28 -52.24
CA GLY A 25 -67.02 -31.62 -52.36
C GLY A 25 -65.63 -31.77 -51.73
N ARG A 26 -65.13 -30.75 -51.01
CA ARG A 26 -63.82 -30.73 -50.34
C ARG A 26 -64.01 -30.39 -48.84
N PRO A 27 -64.40 -31.36 -48.00
CA PRO A 27 -64.86 -31.10 -46.63
C PRO A 27 -63.74 -30.66 -45.68
N TYR A 28 -62.46 -30.83 -46.03
CA TYR A 28 -61.35 -30.48 -45.14
C TYR A 28 -60.80 -29.10 -45.46
N HIS A 29 -60.67 -28.26 -44.43
CA HIS A 29 -60.12 -26.91 -44.50
C HIS A 29 -58.82 -26.80 -43.70
N TYR A 30 -57.74 -26.46 -44.39
CA TYR A 30 -56.40 -26.31 -43.83
C TYR A 30 -55.88 -24.88 -44.01
N ILE A 31 -55.21 -24.37 -42.98
CA ILE A 31 -54.37 -23.18 -43.09
C ILE A 31 -52.92 -23.65 -43.05
N ILE A 32 -52.16 -23.28 -44.06
CA ILE A 32 -50.79 -23.73 -44.28
C ILE A 32 -49.86 -22.53 -44.18
N ALA A 33 -48.80 -22.66 -43.38
CA ALA A 33 -47.67 -21.74 -43.38
C ALA A 33 -46.62 -22.26 -44.37
N TYR A 34 -46.41 -21.53 -45.46
CA TYR A 34 -45.46 -21.87 -46.50
C TYR A 34 -44.25 -20.93 -46.44
N ASP A 35 -43.05 -21.47 -46.28
CA ASP A 35 -41.81 -20.73 -46.38
C ASP A 35 -41.56 -20.37 -47.84
N ARG A 36 -41.83 -19.11 -48.18
CA ARG A 36 -41.66 -18.60 -49.53
C ARG A 36 -40.18 -18.45 -49.87
N THR A 37 -39.33 -18.21 -48.88
CA THR A 37 -37.88 -18.06 -49.05
C THR A 37 -37.25 -19.37 -49.50
N ASN A 38 -37.61 -20.49 -48.85
CA ASN A 38 -37.01 -21.81 -49.12
C ASN A 38 -37.94 -22.74 -49.92
N SER A 39 -39.08 -22.23 -50.41
CA SER A 39 -40.06 -22.97 -51.21
C SER A 39 -40.50 -24.30 -50.59
N ARG A 40 -40.87 -24.27 -49.31
CA ARG A 40 -41.33 -25.47 -48.58
C ARG A 40 -42.48 -25.16 -47.64
N GLU A 41 -43.30 -26.16 -47.38
CA GLU A 41 -44.29 -26.08 -46.31
C GLU A 41 -43.60 -26.18 -44.95
N LEU A 42 -43.94 -25.27 -44.02
CA LEU A 42 -43.47 -25.31 -42.63
C LEU A 42 -44.38 -26.18 -41.77
N SER A 43 -45.68 -25.89 -41.83
CA SER A 43 -46.70 -26.62 -41.10
C SER A 43 -48.09 -26.28 -41.64
N ARG A 44 -49.07 -27.13 -41.30
CA ARG A 44 -50.48 -26.91 -41.58
C ARG A 44 -51.33 -27.16 -40.34
N VAL A 45 -52.43 -26.43 -40.22
CA VAL A 45 -53.44 -26.61 -39.16
C VAL A 45 -54.77 -26.92 -39.82
N ASN A 46 -55.39 -28.03 -39.42
CA ASN A 46 -56.75 -28.37 -39.82
C ASN A 46 -57.74 -27.53 -39.01
N VAL A 47 -58.53 -26.70 -39.69
CA VAL A 47 -59.54 -25.83 -39.07
C VAL A 47 -60.98 -26.29 -39.35
N THR A 48 -61.15 -27.46 -39.98
CA THR A 48 -62.45 -28.02 -40.41
C THR A 48 -63.50 -28.07 -39.30
N SER A 49 -63.11 -28.51 -38.10
CA SER A 49 -64.03 -28.69 -36.97
C SER A 49 -64.19 -27.43 -36.12
N GLN A 50 -63.54 -26.32 -36.49
CA GLN A 50 -63.61 -25.04 -35.79
C GLN A 50 -63.78 -23.87 -36.78
N PRO A 51 -64.80 -23.90 -37.66
CA PRO A 51 -65.05 -22.81 -38.59
C PRO A 51 -65.45 -21.56 -37.81
N ILE A 52 -64.93 -20.40 -38.23
CA ILE A 52 -65.35 -19.11 -37.68
C ILE A 52 -66.42 -18.54 -38.60
N GLU A 53 -67.57 -18.21 -38.03
CA GLU A 53 -68.67 -17.63 -38.80
C GLU A 53 -68.36 -16.21 -39.28
N ARG A 54 -68.59 -15.96 -40.58
CA ARG A 54 -68.33 -14.71 -41.31
C ARG A 54 -69.59 -14.26 -42.04
N TYR A 55 -70.50 -13.69 -41.27
CA TYR A 55 -71.76 -13.11 -41.77
C TYR A 55 -71.53 -11.99 -42.79
N ASP A 56 -70.46 -11.21 -42.60
CA ASP A 56 -70.01 -10.17 -43.53
C ASP A 56 -69.65 -10.75 -44.90
N ALA A 57 -68.86 -11.83 -44.93
CA ALA A 57 -68.49 -12.51 -46.17
C ALA A 57 -69.72 -13.14 -46.85
N ALA A 58 -70.60 -13.79 -46.08
CA ALA A 58 -71.80 -14.45 -46.60
C ALA A 58 -72.84 -13.47 -47.17
N THR A 59 -72.92 -12.24 -46.62
CA THR A 59 -73.88 -11.22 -47.07
C THR A 59 -73.46 -10.61 -48.41
N VAL A 60 -72.16 -10.43 -48.62
CA VAL A 60 -71.61 -9.74 -49.81
C VAL A 60 -71.30 -10.73 -50.94
N HIS A 61 -70.95 -11.98 -50.61
CA HIS A 61 -70.47 -12.95 -51.59
C HIS A 61 -71.37 -14.20 -51.58
N ASN A 62 -72.11 -14.41 -52.68
CA ASN A 62 -72.92 -15.61 -52.89
C ASN A 62 -72.05 -16.81 -53.32
N VAL A 63 -71.33 -17.38 -52.36
CA VAL A 63 -70.32 -18.41 -52.58
C VAL A 63 -70.50 -19.54 -51.55
N TYR A 64 -70.30 -20.79 -51.98
CA TYR A 64 -70.43 -21.98 -51.13
C TYR A 64 -69.61 -21.88 -49.85
N GLY A 65 -70.25 -22.13 -48.70
CA GLY A 65 -69.61 -22.10 -47.38
C GLY A 65 -69.12 -20.72 -46.93
N ALA A 66 -69.61 -19.62 -47.53
CA ALA A 66 -69.14 -18.27 -47.20
C ALA A 66 -69.33 -17.93 -45.71
N LYS A 67 -70.39 -18.43 -45.07
CA LYS A 67 -70.63 -18.22 -43.64
C LYS A 67 -69.56 -18.90 -42.79
N GLU A 68 -69.15 -20.14 -43.10
CA GLU A 68 -68.17 -20.91 -42.32
C GLU A 68 -66.72 -20.70 -42.76
N SER A 69 -66.47 -19.73 -43.64
CA SER A 69 -65.19 -19.55 -44.34
C SER A 69 -64.04 -18.99 -43.50
N GLY A 70 -64.32 -18.56 -42.27
CA GLY A 70 -63.36 -17.91 -41.38
C GLY A 70 -62.42 -18.87 -40.67
N PHE A 71 -61.21 -18.41 -40.38
CA PHE A 71 -60.20 -19.15 -39.61
C PHE A 71 -59.41 -18.23 -38.69
N ARG A 72 -58.89 -18.79 -37.60
CA ARG A 72 -57.88 -18.20 -36.72
C ARG A 72 -56.97 -19.30 -36.20
N THR A 73 -55.67 -19.16 -36.40
CA THR A 73 -54.68 -20.15 -35.95
C THR A 73 -53.32 -19.50 -35.67
N ARG A 74 -52.38 -20.27 -35.13
CA ARG A 74 -51.00 -19.84 -34.83
C ARG A 74 -50.01 -20.84 -35.41
N PHE A 75 -48.88 -20.34 -35.87
CA PHE A 75 -47.77 -21.15 -36.37
C PHE A 75 -46.52 -20.88 -35.55
N ASN A 76 -45.94 -21.95 -35.02
CA ASN A 76 -44.59 -21.91 -34.48
C ASN A 76 -43.62 -22.23 -35.62
N LEU A 77 -42.70 -21.30 -35.93
CA LEU A 77 -41.71 -21.48 -36.98
C LEU A 77 -40.55 -22.36 -36.51
N GLY A 78 -40.25 -22.36 -35.20
CA GLY A 78 -39.17 -23.14 -34.61
C GLY A 78 -37.84 -22.86 -35.30
N THR A 79 -37.05 -23.91 -35.54
CA THR A 79 -35.74 -23.77 -36.19
C THR A 79 -35.82 -23.22 -37.63
N ALA A 80 -36.99 -23.27 -38.29
CA ALA A 80 -37.13 -22.73 -39.63
C ALA A 80 -36.97 -21.20 -39.66
N ALA A 81 -37.29 -20.51 -38.57
CA ALA A 81 -37.15 -19.05 -38.45
C ALA A 81 -35.71 -18.56 -38.77
N ALA A 82 -34.69 -19.40 -38.58
CA ALA A 82 -33.30 -19.07 -38.90
C ALA A 82 -33.05 -18.84 -40.40
N THR A 83 -33.88 -19.40 -41.27
CA THR A 83 -33.71 -19.35 -42.74
C THR A 83 -34.92 -18.78 -43.48
N THR A 84 -36.07 -18.69 -42.85
CA THR A 84 -37.29 -18.12 -43.44
C THR A 84 -37.25 -16.59 -43.35
N GLY A 85 -37.34 -15.92 -44.50
CA GLY A 85 -37.50 -14.46 -44.57
C GLY A 85 -38.96 -14.02 -44.76
N GLU A 86 -39.76 -14.85 -45.42
CA GLU A 86 -41.18 -14.61 -45.67
C GLU A 86 -42.00 -15.89 -45.52
N VAL A 87 -43.09 -15.80 -44.75
CA VAL A 87 -44.10 -16.86 -44.63
C VAL A 87 -45.33 -16.46 -45.42
N GLN A 88 -45.71 -17.28 -46.40
CA GLN A 88 -46.95 -17.13 -47.14
C GLN A 88 -48.03 -18.04 -46.54
N ILE A 89 -49.20 -17.45 -46.23
CA ILE A 89 -50.32 -18.20 -45.68
C ILE A 89 -51.21 -18.69 -46.82
N ILE A 90 -51.54 -19.98 -46.80
CA ILE A 90 -52.42 -20.60 -47.79
C ILE A 90 -53.64 -21.13 -47.06
N SER A 91 -54.84 -20.77 -47.54
CA SER A 91 -56.09 -21.41 -47.13
C SER A 91 -56.49 -22.44 -48.18
N ARG A 92 -56.55 -23.71 -47.79
CA ARG A 92 -56.80 -24.86 -48.67
C ARG A 92 -58.07 -25.58 -48.27
N TYR A 93 -59.00 -25.74 -49.22
CA TYR A 93 -60.03 -26.78 -49.13
C TYR A 93 -59.58 -28.01 -49.92
N THR A 94 -59.81 -29.20 -49.40
CA THR A 94 -59.43 -30.47 -50.03
C THR A 94 -60.36 -31.63 -49.67
N ASP A 95 -60.40 -32.64 -50.53
CA ASP A 95 -61.14 -33.89 -50.36
C ASP A 95 -60.38 -34.93 -49.51
N ASP A 96 -59.09 -34.72 -49.26
CA ASP A 96 -58.24 -35.61 -48.48
C ASP A 96 -58.15 -35.20 -47.01
N GLN A 97 -58.34 -36.17 -46.12
CA GLN A 97 -58.25 -35.99 -44.67
C GLN A 97 -56.86 -35.52 -44.20
N ASN A 98 -55.80 -35.77 -44.98
CA ASN A 98 -54.44 -35.31 -44.66
C ASN A 98 -54.06 -33.99 -45.34
N GLY A 99 -54.91 -33.46 -46.23
CA GLY A 99 -54.68 -32.19 -46.90
C GLY A 99 -53.89 -32.25 -48.22
N ASN A 100 -53.65 -33.44 -48.78
CA ASN A 100 -52.76 -33.67 -49.93
C ASN A 100 -53.51 -34.04 -51.24
N GLY A 101 -54.84 -34.08 -51.20
CA GLY A 101 -55.68 -34.44 -52.34
C GLY A 101 -55.94 -33.29 -53.30
N ASN A 102 -57.09 -33.34 -53.96
CA ASN A 102 -57.51 -32.31 -54.91
C ASN A 102 -57.87 -31.02 -54.16
N ALA A 103 -57.07 -29.96 -54.35
CA ALA A 103 -57.14 -28.75 -53.55
C ALA A 103 -57.76 -27.52 -54.27
N ALA A 104 -58.36 -26.65 -53.48
CA ALA A 104 -58.72 -25.28 -53.85
C ALA A 104 -58.00 -24.31 -52.89
N ASP A 105 -56.94 -23.68 -53.39
CA ASP A 105 -56.05 -22.86 -52.58
C ASP A 105 -56.28 -21.37 -52.82
N TYR A 106 -56.19 -20.60 -51.75
CA TYR A 106 -56.03 -19.15 -51.78
C TYR A 106 -54.75 -18.75 -51.07
N TRP A 107 -53.91 -18.00 -51.79
CA TRP A 107 -52.60 -17.57 -51.33
C TRP A 107 -52.71 -16.12 -50.84
N PHE A 108 -52.52 -15.90 -49.55
CA PHE A 108 -52.51 -14.55 -48.99
C PHE A 108 -51.17 -13.84 -49.28
N ALA A 109 -51.13 -12.53 -49.02
CA ALA A 109 -49.89 -11.77 -49.04
C ALA A 109 -48.89 -12.35 -48.01
N PRO A 110 -47.59 -12.38 -48.32
CA PRO A 110 -46.57 -12.91 -47.42
C PRO A 110 -46.40 -12.02 -46.18
N VAL A 111 -45.98 -12.64 -45.08
CA VAL A 111 -45.63 -12.01 -43.81
C VAL A 111 -44.11 -12.09 -43.64
N THR A 112 -43.46 -10.95 -43.46
CA THR A 112 -42.00 -10.89 -43.26
C THR A 112 -41.64 -11.42 -41.88
N VAL A 113 -40.62 -12.27 -41.80
CA VAL A 113 -40.00 -12.71 -40.54
C VAL A 113 -38.88 -11.73 -40.18
N ASN A 114 -38.80 -11.29 -38.92
CA ASN A 114 -37.74 -10.38 -38.49
C ASN A 114 -36.36 -11.05 -38.62
N ARG A 115 -35.45 -10.42 -39.35
CA ARG A 115 -34.06 -10.89 -39.59
C ARG A 115 -33.01 -10.07 -38.85
N GLY A 116 -33.44 -9.15 -37.98
CA GLY A 116 -32.57 -8.29 -37.20
C GLY A 116 -31.77 -9.05 -36.16
N ASN A 117 -30.62 -8.48 -35.82
CA ASN A 117 -29.71 -9.02 -34.83
C ASN A 117 -29.49 -7.99 -33.71
N TYR A 118 -30.12 -8.20 -32.58
CA TYR A 118 -30.23 -7.20 -31.51
C TYR A 118 -29.62 -7.71 -30.22
N ALA A 119 -28.83 -6.88 -29.54
CA ALA A 119 -28.27 -7.24 -28.26
C ALA A 119 -27.85 -5.99 -27.46
N HIS A 120 -27.71 -6.15 -26.15
CA HIS A 120 -27.19 -5.11 -25.26
C HIS A 120 -26.48 -5.74 -24.06
N LEU A 121 -25.47 -5.04 -23.52
CA LEU A 121 -24.87 -5.35 -22.22
C LEU A 121 -25.46 -4.43 -21.17
N ASP A 122 -26.16 -4.99 -20.20
CA ASP A 122 -26.80 -4.24 -19.12
C ASP A 122 -25.80 -3.92 -18.00
N GLN A 123 -24.83 -4.81 -17.75
CA GLN A 123 -23.86 -4.66 -16.67
C GLN A 123 -22.52 -5.28 -17.06
N VAL A 124 -21.46 -4.54 -16.74
CA VAL A 124 -20.08 -5.03 -16.76
C VAL A 124 -19.39 -4.60 -15.47
N THR A 125 -19.11 -5.54 -14.59
CA THR A 125 -18.52 -5.27 -13.27
C THR A 125 -17.45 -6.29 -12.93
N VAL A 126 -16.51 -5.95 -12.05
CA VAL A 126 -15.50 -6.89 -11.55
C VAL A 126 -15.75 -7.19 -10.08
N ASP A 127 -15.60 -8.46 -9.72
CA ASP A 127 -15.62 -8.94 -8.34
C ASP A 127 -14.43 -9.88 -8.12
N GLY A 128 -13.40 -9.38 -7.44
CA GLY A 128 -12.12 -10.06 -7.30
C GLY A 128 -11.52 -10.42 -8.66
N ASN A 129 -11.27 -11.71 -8.89
CA ASN A 129 -10.69 -12.20 -10.15
C ASN A 129 -11.75 -12.61 -11.19
N LYS A 130 -12.96 -12.05 -11.14
CA LYS A 130 -14.05 -12.37 -12.08
C LYS A 130 -14.64 -11.11 -12.71
N LEU A 131 -14.74 -11.07 -14.03
CA LEU A 131 -15.55 -10.10 -14.76
C LEU A 131 -16.96 -10.64 -14.93
N GLN A 132 -17.92 -10.00 -14.28
CA GLN A 132 -19.34 -10.33 -14.36
C GLN A 132 -19.98 -9.55 -15.50
N LEU A 133 -20.73 -10.25 -16.35
CA LEU A 133 -21.46 -9.67 -17.45
C LEU A 133 -22.93 -10.08 -17.39
N ALA A 134 -23.81 -9.12 -17.61
CA ALA A 134 -25.23 -9.37 -17.84
C ALA A 134 -25.70 -8.59 -19.07
N GLY A 135 -26.64 -9.18 -19.80
CA GLY A 135 -27.14 -8.60 -21.06
C GLY A 135 -28.19 -9.48 -21.71
N TRP A 136 -28.45 -9.21 -22.99
CA TRP A 136 -29.35 -10.00 -23.82
C TRP A 136 -28.90 -10.01 -25.28
N HIS A 137 -29.26 -11.06 -26.03
CA HIS A 137 -29.03 -11.19 -27.47
C HIS A 137 -30.21 -11.93 -28.11
N ALA A 138 -31.02 -11.22 -28.91
CA ALA A 138 -32.26 -11.67 -29.50
C ALA A 138 -32.20 -11.57 -31.04
N THR A 139 -32.36 -12.72 -31.71
CA THR A 139 -32.41 -12.80 -33.17
C THR A 139 -33.06 -14.11 -33.64
N ASN A 140 -33.92 -14.04 -34.65
CA ASN A 140 -34.46 -15.25 -35.30
C ASN A 140 -33.39 -16.02 -36.09
N LEU A 141 -32.26 -15.37 -36.44
CA LEU A 141 -31.13 -16.00 -37.15
C LEU A 141 -30.48 -17.14 -36.34
N ALA A 142 -30.71 -17.18 -35.03
CA ALA A 142 -30.18 -18.17 -34.12
C ALA A 142 -31.17 -19.30 -33.81
N ALA A 143 -32.35 -19.35 -34.45
CA ALA A 143 -33.39 -20.31 -34.10
C ALA A 143 -32.98 -21.78 -34.28
N ASP A 144 -32.00 -22.07 -35.14
CA ASP A 144 -31.41 -23.40 -35.35
C ASP A 144 -30.06 -23.61 -34.63
N LYS A 145 -29.67 -22.68 -33.74
CA LYS A 145 -28.36 -22.61 -33.08
C LYS A 145 -28.48 -22.78 -31.56
N PRO A 146 -28.45 -24.02 -31.03
CA PRO A 146 -28.72 -24.28 -29.63
C PRO A 146 -27.59 -23.86 -28.67
N TYR A 147 -26.38 -23.58 -29.16
CA TYR A 147 -25.25 -23.22 -28.30
C TYR A 147 -25.04 -21.72 -28.26
N HIS A 148 -25.12 -21.13 -27.07
CA HIS A 148 -24.90 -19.71 -26.84
C HIS A 148 -23.61 -19.49 -26.06
N TYR A 149 -22.67 -18.76 -26.64
CA TYR A 149 -21.37 -18.43 -26.07
C TYR A 149 -21.24 -16.94 -25.85
N LEU A 150 -20.60 -16.53 -24.76
CA LEU A 150 -19.91 -15.25 -24.70
C LEU A 150 -18.41 -15.50 -24.90
N ILE A 151 -17.79 -14.69 -25.73
CA ILE A 151 -16.36 -14.80 -26.06
C ILE A 151 -15.69 -13.46 -25.77
N MET A 152 -14.67 -13.47 -24.92
CA MET A 152 -13.84 -12.31 -24.66
C MET A 152 -12.66 -12.29 -25.62
N VAL A 153 -12.51 -11.18 -26.32
CA VAL A 153 -11.45 -10.94 -27.30
C VAL A 153 -10.60 -9.75 -26.87
N ASP A 154 -9.29 -9.92 -26.99
CA ASP A 154 -8.31 -8.86 -26.82
C ASP A 154 -7.99 -8.24 -28.20
N ARG A 155 -8.54 -7.05 -28.43
CA ARG A 155 -8.40 -6.30 -29.68
C ARG A 155 -6.99 -5.74 -29.84
N THR A 156 -6.32 -5.40 -28.74
CA THR A 156 -4.93 -4.92 -28.74
C THR A 156 -4.00 -6.02 -29.25
N ASN A 157 -4.28 -7.28 -28.92
CA ASN A 157 -3.47 -8.42 -29.32
C ASN A 157 -4.03 -9.15 -30.56
N LYS A 158 -4.20 -8.44 -31.68
CA LYS A 158 -4.63 -8.99 -32.98
C LYS A 158 -5.97 -9.76 -32.91
N ASN A 159 -6.92 -9.27 -32.11
CA ASN A 159 -8.22 -9.92 -31.89
C ASN A 159 -8.09 -11.35 -31.35
N ARG A 160 -7.11 -11.59 -30.48
CA ARG A 160 -6.91 -12.90 -29.85
C ARG A 160 -8.06 -13.18 -28.91
N GLU A 161 -8.65 -14.37 -29.03
CA GLU A 161 -9.58 -14.86 -28.02
C GLU A 161 -8.84 -15.10 -26.69
N VAL A 162 -9.36 -14.49 -25.63
CA VAL A 162 -8.85 -14.59 -24.28
C VAL A 162 -9.49 -15.78 -23.58
N SER A 163 -10.81 -15.87 -23.66
CA SER A 163 -11.61 -16.95 -23.08
C SER A 163 -13.02 -16.94 -23.64
N ARG A 164 -13.73 -18.07 -23.48
CA ARG A 164 -15.16 -18.19 -23.80
C ARG A 164 -15.90 -18.90 -22.67
N VAL A 165 -17.18 -18.59 -22.54
CA VAL A 165 -18.09 -19.23 -21.60
C VAL A 165 -19.39 -19.58 -22.31
N ILE A 166 -19.93 -20.76 -22.03
CA ILE A 166 -21.26 -21.14 -22.50
C ILE A 166 -22.32 -20.52 -21.58
N VAL A 167 -23.38 -19.96 -22.15
CA VAL A 167 -24.53 -19.44 -21.43
C VAL A 167 -25.43 -20.63 -21.07
N GLY A 168 -25.32 -21.10 -19.83
CA GLY A 168 -25.98 -22.33 -19.40
C GLY A 168 -27.50 -22.21 -19.18
N HIS A 169 -27.99 -21.02 -18.81
CA HIS A 169 -29.41 -20.77 -18.59
C HIS A 169 -29.82 -19.38 -19.08
N ALA A 170 -30.92 -19.34 -19.85
CA ALA A 170 -31.54 -18.11 -20.29
C ALA A 170 -32.13 -17.31 -19.11
N VAL A 171 -31.80 -16.02 -19.05
CA VAL A 171 -32.43 -15.05 -18.13
C VAL A 171 -33.68 -14.47 -18.82
N LYS A 172 -34.79 -14.40 -18.08
CA LYS A 172 -36.06 -13.88 -18.62
C LYS A 172 -35.98 -12.39 -18.89
N ARG A 173 -36.49 -11.95 -20.05
CA ARG A 173 -36.47 -10.55 -20.51
C ARG A 173 -37.82 -10.08 -21.06
N PRO A 174 -38.80 -9.76 -20.20
CA PRO A 174 -40.09 -9.25 -20.63
C PRO A 174 -40.00 -7.92 -21.38
N ASP A 175 -39.00 -7.09 -21.04
CA ASP A 175 -38.69 -5.83 -21.71
C ASP A 175 -38.25 -6.04 -23.17
N VAL A 176 -37.48 -7.09 -23.44
CA VAL A 176 -37.04 -7.43 -24.81
C VAL A 176 -38.19 -7.95 -25.64
N VAL A 177 -39.16 -8.66 -25.05
CA VAL A 177 -40.41 -9.06 -25.75
C VAL A 177 -41.20 -7.84 -26.21
N ILE A 178 -41.30 -6.80 -25.38
CA ILE A 178 -42.03 -5.57 -25.72
C ILE A 178 -41.31 -4.82 -26.85
N ALA A 179 -39.99 -4.76 -26.83
CA ALA A 179 -39.20 -4.05 -27.85
C ALA A 179 -39.11 -4.83 -29.18
N TYR A 180 -39.08 -6.16 -29.13
CA TYR A 180 -38.89 -7.06 -30.27
C TYR A 180 -39.91 -8.21 -30.25
N PRO A 181 -41.22 -7.93 -30.36
CA PRO A 181 -42.28 -8.94 -30.24
C PRO A 181 -42.31 -9.95 -31.40
N ASP A 182 -41.59 -9.67 -32.49
CA ASP A 182 -41.48 -10.51 -33.68
C ASP A 182 -40.20 -11.37 -33.71
N VAL A 183 -39.45 -11.39 -32.60
CA VAL A 183 -38.31 -12.28 -32.41
C VAL A 183 -38.70 -13.45 -31.53
N GLU A 184 -38.67 -14.66 -32.09
CA GLU A 184 -38.92 -15.91 -31.39
C GLU A 184 -37.90 -16.09 -30.25
N GLY A 185 -38.41 -16.34 -29.04
CA GLY A 185 -37.56 -16.51 -27.86
C GLY A 185 -36.98 -15.21 -27.28
N ALA A 186 -37.42 -14.03 -27.71
CA ALA A 186 -36.99 -12.73 -27.17
C ALA A 186 -37.03 -12.68 -25.63
N GLY A 187 -38.06 -13.27 -25.01
CA GLY A 187 -38.21 -13.35 -23.56
C GLY A 187 -37.21 -14.26 -22.84
N LYS A 188 -36.40 -15.03 -23.56
CA LYS A 188 -35.33 -15.91 -23.07
C LYS A 188 -33.95 -15.48 -23.58
N SER A 189 -33.83 -14.29 -24.15
CA SER A 189 -32.59 -13.79 -24.76
C SER A 189 -31.53 -13.35 -23.75
N GLY A 190 -31.87 -13.26 -22.47
CA GLY A 190 -30.99 -12.73 -21.43
C GLY A 190 -29.89 -13.72 -21.02
N PHE A 191 -28.76 -13.17 -20.57
CA PHE A 191 -27.65 -13.94 -20.00
C PHE A 191 -27.07 -13.23 -18.76
N SER A 192 -26.46 -14.01 -17.89
CA SER A 192 -25.63 -13.54 -16.78
C SER A 192 -24.51 -14.56 -16.54
N THR A 193 -23.25 -14.15 -16.67
CA THR A 193 -22.10 -15.05 -16.60
C THR A 193 -20.84 -14.35 -16.10
N ASN A 194 -19.82 -15.14 -15.77
CA ASN A 194 -18.55 -14.67 -15.24
C ASN A 194 -17.39 -15.16 -16.09
N PHE A 195 -16.50 -14.25 -16.45
CA PHE A 195 -15.18 -14.56 -17.00
C PHE A 195 -14.12 -14.56 -15.91
N SER A 196 -13.17 -15.50 -15.97
CA SER A 196 -11.96 -15.43 -15.14
C SER A 196 -11.05 -14.33 -15.67
N LEU A 197 -10.59 -13.44 -14.80
CA LEU A 197 -9.59 -12.41 -15.11
C LEU A 197 -8.15 -12.91 -14.99
N ARG A 198 -7.93 -14.19 -14.64
CA ARG A 198 -6.59 -14.76 -14.54
C ARG A 198 -5.86 -14.69 -15.90
N GLY A 199 -4.78 -13.91 -15.95
CA GLY A 199 -3.98 -13.72 -17.17
C GLY A 199 -4.59 -12.75 -18.19
N VAL A 200 -5.65 -12.04 -17.80
CA VAL A 200 -6.25 -10.97 -18.61
C VAL A 200 -5.62 -9.65 -18.22
N ASN A 201 -5.19 -8.87 -19.20
CA ASN A 201 -4.71 -7.51 -18.96
C ASN A 201 -5.85 -6.51 -19.18
N LEU A 202 -6.32 -5.87 -18.11
CA LEU A 202 -7.43 -4.91 -18.18
C LEU A 202 -7.06 -3.62 -18.94
N SER A 203 -5.76 -3.30 -19.07
CA SER A 203 -5.33 -2.13 -19.85
C SER A 203 -5.40 -2.34 -21.37
N HIS A 204 -5.65 -3.57 -21.84
CA HIS A 204 -5.91 -3.84 -23.25
C HIS A 204 -7.33 -3.46 -23.64
N GLN A 205 -7.62 -3.37 -24.95
CA GLN A 205 -8.98 -3.16 -25.45
C GLN A 205 -9.73 -4.50 -25.49
N LEU A 206 -10.44 -4.81 -24.40
CA LEU A 206 -11.23 -6.02 -24.27
C LEU A 206 -12.61 -5.79 -24.88
N GLN A 207 -13.09 -6.75 -25.65
CA GLN A 207 -14.42 -6.73 -26.25
C GLN A 207 -15.09 -8.08 -26.05
N VAL A 208 -16.42 -8.09 -25.97
CA VAL A 208 -17.20 -9.31 -25.80
C VAL A 208 -18.05 -9.53 -27.05
N ILE A 209 -18.08 -10.79 -27.49
CA ILE A 209 -18.96 -11.28 -28.55
C ILE A 209 -20.02 -12.15 -27.89
N SER A 210 -21.28 -11.96 -28.28
CA SER A 210 -22.35 -12.92 -28.02
C SER A 210 -22.57 -13.75 -29.28
N ARG A 211 -22.34 -15.06 -29.19
CA ARG A 211 -22.35 -15.99 -30.33
C ARG A 211 -23.39 -17.07 -30.13
N TYR A 212 -24.33 -17.21 -31.06
CA TYR A 212 -25.12 -18.43 -31.20
C TYR A 212 -24.50 -19.33 -32.27
N SER A 213 -24.35 -20.62 -32.02
CA SER A 213 -23.77 -21.59 -32.96
C SER A 213 -24.55 -22.91 -32.98
N SER A 214 -24.57 -23.55 -34.14
CA SER A 214 -25.04 -24.94 -34.27
C SER A 214 -23.97 -25.96 -33.89
N ASP A 215 -22.69 -25.55 -33.91
CA ASP A 215 -21.56 -26.36 -33.50
C ASP A 215 -21.41 -26.34 -31.96
N LYS A 216 -21.20 -27.52 -31.39
CA LYS A 216 -21.06 -27.69 -29.94
C LYS A 216 -19.90 -26.89 -29.40
N ASP A 217 -18.80 -26.75 -30.14
CA ASP A 217 -17.64 -25.98 -29.69
C ASP A 217 -17.76 -24.48 -30.02
N GLY A 218 -18.78 -24.08 -30.78
CA GLY A 218 -19.03 -22.67 -31.13
C GLY A 218 -18.09 -22.12 -32.22
N ASN A 219 -17.42 -22.99 -32.98
CA ASN A 219 -16.37 -22.59 -33.93
C ASN A 219 -16.84 -22.44 -35.38
N SER A 220 -18.04 -22.89 -35.72
CA SER A 220 -18.61 -22.78 -37.06
C SER A 220 -20.10 -22.46 -37.04
N ASP A 221 -20.63 -22.06 -38.20
CA ASP A 221 -22.06 -21.81 -38.43
C ASP A 221 -22.74 -21.03 -37.28
N TYR A 222 -22.31 -19.78 -37.13
CA TYR A 222 -22.66 -18.94 -36.01
C TYR A 222 -23.23 -17.58 -36.41
N VAL A 223 -23.97 -16.98 -35.49
CA VAL A 223 -24.45 -15.60 -35.54
C VAL A 223 -23.80 -14.86 -34.37
N ASP A 224 -23.02 -13.84 -34.70
CA ASP A 224 -22.31 -13.02 -33.74
C ASP A 224 -22.99 -11.66 -33.56
N PHE A 225 -23.02 -11.21 -32.31
CA PHE A 225 -23.18 -9.81 -31.98
C PHE A 225 -21.93 -9.31 -31.24
N TRP A 226 -21.35 -8.24 -31.75
CA TRP A 226 -20.15 -7.61 -31.17
C TRP A 226 -20.58 -6.44 -30.30
N PHE A 227 -20.42 -6.55 -28.99
CA PHE A 227 -20.70 -5.43 -28.09
C PHE A 227 -19.62 -4.35 -28.21
N SER A 228 -19.89 -3.13 -27.76
CA SER A 228 -18.84 -2.11 -27.61
C SER A 228 -17.69 -2.62 -26.71
N PRO A 229 -16.43 -2.21 -26.95
CA PRO A 229 -15.32 -2.59 -26.08
C PRO A 229 -15.61 -2.25 -24.61
N THR A 230 -15.32 -3.21 -23.74
CA THR A 230 -15.45 -3.11 -22.28
C THR A 230 -14.35 -2.23 -21.67
N THR A 231 -13.18 -2.19 -22.31
CA THR A 231 -12.06 -1.34 -21.95
C THR A 231 -11.52 -0.66 -23.21
N LYS A 232 -10.93 0.54 -23.09
CA LYS A 232 -10.54 1.33 -24.26
C LYS A 232 -9.21 0.87 -24.90
N GLY A 233 -8.25 0.39 -24.12
CA GLY A 233 -6.95 -0.11 -24.58
C GLY A 233 -5.79 0.87 -24.56
N ASP A 234 -6.05 2.11 -24.15
CA ASP A 234 -5.15 3.25 -24.05
C ASP A 234 -5.25 3.83 -22.64
N GLU A 235 -4.72 3.08 -21.67
CA GLU A 235 -4.81 3.44 -20.25
C GLU A 235 -4.13 4.78 -19.97
N ALA A 236 -4.93 5.79 -19.65
CA ALA A 236 -4.42 6.99 -18.99
C ALA A 236 -4.30 6.71 -17.49
N ASN A 237 -3.09 6.85 -16.96
CA ASN A 237 -2.78 6.66 -15.54
C ASN A 237 -2.05 7.91 -15.02
N GLN A 238 -2.81 8.87 -14.48
CA GLN A 238 -2.31 10.19 -14.09
C GLN A 238 -2.56 10.45 -12.61
N GLY A 239 -1.67 11.21 -11.96
CA GLY A 239 -1.82 11.54 -10.55
C GLY A 239 -0.92 12.67 -10.10
N CYS A 240 -1.31 13.32 -9.01
CA CYS A 240 -0.43 14.23 -8.27
C CYS A 240 -0.66 14.08 -6.77
N LEU A 241 0.40 14.23 -5.99
CA LEU A 241 0.31 14.39 -4.55
C LEU A 241 0.28 15.89 -4.26
N ASP A 242 -0.85 16.39 -3.76
CA ASP A 242 -1.03 17.82 -3.50
C ASP A 242 -0.29 18.23 -2.23
N SER A 243 -0.38 17.42 -1.16
CA SER A 243 0.29 17.71 0.10
C SER A 243 0.46 16.48 0.98
N TYR A 244 1.36 16.59 1.95
CA TYR A 244 1.43 15.71 3.11
C TYR A 244 1.70 16.52 4.38
N ASN A 245 1.29 16.00 5.53
CA ASN A 245 1.54 16.58 6.84
C ASN A 245 1.98 15.47 7.81
N LEU A 246 3.09 15.71 8.49
CA LEU A 246 3.74 14.81 9.46
C LEU A 246 3.93 15.50 10.83
N SER A 247 3.25 16.62 11.04
CA SER A 247 3.53 17.53 12.15
C SER A 247 3.21 16.95 13.52
N SER A 248 2.25 16.02 13.63
CA SER A 248 1.90 15.36 14.89
C SER A 248 2.96 14.34 15.32
N GLY A 249 3.68 13.75 14.35
CA GLY A 249 4.59 12.61 14.55
C GLY A 249 3.88 11.26 14.78
N GLU A 250 2.60 11.27 15.15
CA GLU A 250 1.81 10.05 15.36
C GLU A 250 0.98 9.66 14.14
N THR A 251 0.72 10.61 13.24
CA THR A 251 -0.03 10.39 12.02
C THR A 251 0.63 11.08 10.84
N MET A 252 0.40 10.54 9.64
CA MET A 252 0.72 11.21 8.39
C MET A 252 -0.56 11.38 7.59
N THR A 253 -0.95 12.63 7.32
CA THR A 253 -2.08 12.92 6.42
C THR A 253 -1.55 13.26 5.04
N VAL A 254 -2.23 12.79 4.01
CA VAL A 254 -1.88 13.03 2.60
C VAL A 254 -3.12 13.41 1.81
N SER A 255 -2.95 14.25 0.81
CA SER A 255 -4.00 14.61 -0.15
C SER A 255 -3.44 14.59 -1.55
N GLY A 256 -4.24 14.19 -2.52
CA GLY A 256 -3.83 14.15 -3.91
C GLY A 256 -4.96 13.71 -4.83
N TRP A 257 -4.59 13.29 -6.03
CA TRP A 257 -5.51 12.69 -6.98
C TRP A 257 -4.81 11.59 -7.79
N HIS A 258 -5.60 10.61 -8.25
CA HIS A 258 -5.21 9.51 -9.13
C HIS A 258 -6.38 9.24 -10.08
N ALA A 259 -6.24 9.67 -11.33
CA ALA A 259 -7.23 9.49 -12.39
C ALA A 259 -6.78 8.35 -13.31
N ASN A 260 -7.62 7.33 -13.42
CA ASN A 260 -7.33 6.14 -14.21
C ASN A 260 -8.62 5.60 -14.89
N ASP A 261 -8.54 5.25 -16.18
CA ASP A 261 -9.68 4.71 -16.94
C ASP A 261 -10.19 3.34 -16.41
N LEU A 262 -9.32 2.55 -15.78
CA LEU A 262 -9.62 1.24 -15.20
C LEU A 262 -10.19 1.32 -13.79
N ALA A 263 -10.22 2.48 -13.14
CA ALA A 263 -10.76 2.64 -11.79
C ALA A 263 -12.22 2.15 -11.66
N GLN A 264 -12.98 2.11 -12.77
CA GLN A 264 -14.34 1.55 -12.80
C GLN A 264 -14.41 0.04 -12.64
N LEU A 265 -13.37 -0.67 -13.10
CA LEU A 265 -13.23 -2.11 -12.96
C LEU A 265 -12.43 -2.45 -11.70
N GLU A 266 -11.52 -1.56 -11.28
CA GLU A 266 -10.66 -1.70 -10.11
C GLU A 266 -11.22 -0.89 -8.92
N SER A 267 -12.45 -1.22 -8.52
CA SER A 267 -13.29 -0.36 -7.66
C SER A 267 -12.81 -0.16 -6.21
N HIS A 268 -11.68 -0.75 -5.80
CA HIS A 268 -11.14 -0.61 -4.45
C HIS A 268 -9.89 0.26 -4.47
N HIS A 269 -9.95 1.40 -3.78
CA HIS A 269 -8.87 2.38 -3.72
C HIS A 269 -8.07 2.23 -2.42
N PHE A 270 -6.75 2.13 -2.52
CA PHE A 270 -5.83 2.08 -1.40
C PHE A 270 -4.77 3.16 -1.53
N ILE A 271 -4.40 3.78 -0.41
CA ILE A 271 -3.22 4.64 -0.30
C ILE A 271 -2.20 3.92 0.58
N ILE A 272 -1.02 3.68 0.02
CA ILE A 272 0.04 2.88 0.63
C ILE A 272 1.24 3.79 0.93
N LEU A 273 1.77 3.69 2.14
CA LEU A 273 3.05 4.27 2.52
C LEU A 273 4.13 3.21 2.31
N PHE A 274 5.03 3.44 1.36
CA PHE A 274 6.09 2.52 0.99
C PHE A 274 7.46 3.09 1.39
N ASP A 275 8.25 2.30 2.11
CA ASP A 275 9.65 2.60 2.42
C ASP A 275 10.51 2.11 1.26
N GLN A 276 10.98 3.05 0.44
CA GLN A 276 11.81 2.75 -0.71
C GLN A 276 13.23 2.36 -0.29
N THR A 277 13.72 2.87 0.84
CA THR A 277 15.05 2.53 1.36
C THR A 277 15.12 1.07 1.81
N ALA A 278 14.11 0.60 2.54
CA ALA A 278 14.03 -0.79 3.00
C ALA A 278 13.27 -1.71 2.03
N ASN A 279 12.77 -1.18 0.90
CA ASN A 279 11.99 -1.88 -0.11
C ASN A 279 10.80 -2.67 0.48
N ARG A 280 9.99 -2.02 1.32
CA ARG A 280 8.82 -2.65 1.96
C ARG A 280 7.67 -1.68 2.16
N GLN A 281 6.45 -2.22 2.18
CA GLN A 281 5.29 -1.49 2.66
C GLN A 281 5.41 -1.21 4.17
N VAL A 282 5.11 0.02 4.56
CA VAL A 282 5.12 0.50 5.95
C VAL A 282 3.72 0.42 6.53
N SER A 283 2.76 1.04 5.84
CA SER A 283 1.37 1.15 6.25
C SER A 283 0.48 1.35 5.04
N GLN A 284 -0.81 1.19 5.22
CA GLN A 284 -1.81 1.41 4.19
C GLN A 284 -3.12 1.88 4.81
N THR A 285 -3.95 2.51 4.00
CA THR A 285 -5.30 2.92 4.39
C THR A 285 -6.23 3.03 3.19
N VAL A 286 -7.52 3.01 3.45
CA VAL A 286 -8.54 3.34 2.44
C VAL A 286 -8.78 4.85 2.50
N PRO A 287 -8.61 5.58 1.38
CA PRO A 287 -8.81 7.02 1.36
C PRO A 287 -10.29 7.42 1.50
N GLN A 288 -10.51 8.67 1.90
CA GLN A 288 -11.75 9.37 1.64
C GLN A 288 -11.69 10.01 0.25
N GLN A 289 -12.68 9.73 -0.59
CA GLN A 289 -12.79 10.32 -1.92
C GLN A 289 -13.11 11.81 -1.85
N VAL A 290 -12.53 12.59 -2.75
CA VAL A 290 -12.73 14.04 -2.87
C VAL A 290 -12.99 14.41 -4.32
N GLU A 291 -14.01 15.24 -4.55
CA GLU A 291 -14.32 15.77 -5.88
C GLU A 291 -13.21 16.69 -6.41
N ARG A 292 -12.84 16.50 -7.68
CA ARG A 292 -11.83 17.26 -8.42
C ARG A 292 -12.32 17.68 -9.82
N PRO A 293 -13.23 18.66 -9.90
CA PRO A 293 -13.69 19.20 -11.18
C PRO A 293 -12.57 19.77 -12.05
N ASP A 294 -11.49 20.24 -11.42
CA ASP A 294 -10.27 20.73 -12.08
C ASP A 294 -9.51 19.59 -12.80
N VAL A 295 -9.42 18.41 -12.19
CA VAL A 295 -8.83 17.21 -12.80
C VAL A 295 -9.71 16.73 -13.97
N ALA A 296 -11.03 16.69 -13.80
CA ALA A 296 -11.95 16.37 -14.90
C ALA A 296 -11.86 17.33 -16.08
N LYS A 297 -11.60 18.61 -15.82
CA LYS A 297 -11.38 19.62 -16.87
C LYS A 297 -10.04 19.43 -17.59
N ALA A 298 -9.00 19.02 -16.86
CA ALA A 298 -7.67 18.79 -17.42
C ALA A 298 -7.57 17.47 -18.21
N PHE A 299 -8.32 16.45 -17.79
CA PHE A 299 -8.34 15.10 -18.36
C PHE A 299 -9.78 14.65 -18.69
N PRO A 300 -10.48 15.34 -19.61
CA PRO A 300 -11.89 15.06 -19.93
C PRO A 300 -12.11 13.68 -20.56
N GLU A 301 -11.07 13.07 -21.12
CA GLU A 301 -11.08 11.74 -21.69
C GLU A 301 -11.09 10.62 -20.64
N ILE A 302 -10.57 10.88 -19.43
CA ILE A 302 -10.51 9.89 -18.36
C ILE A 302 -11.88 9.82 -17.68
N ASN A 303 -12.47 8.63 -17.72
CA ASN A 303 -13.79 8.45 -17.12
C ASN A 303 -13.72 8.64 -15.60
N GLN A 304 -14.73 9.31 -15.03
CA GLN A 304 -14.80 9.59 -13.57
C GLN A 304 -13.61 10.41 -13.02
N ALA A 305 -12.89 11.16 -13.85
CA ALA A 305 -11.78 12.01 -13.40
C ALA A 305 -12.16 13.04 -12.30
N HIS A 306 -13.45 13.38 -12.18
CA HIS A 306 -13.95 14.22 -11.09
C HIS A 306 -13.91 13.50 -9.73
N HIS A 307 -13.96 12.17 -9.70
CA HIS A 307 -13.84 11.35 -8.49
C HIS A 307 -12.39 10.95 -8.14
N ALA A 308 -11.40 11.46 -8.88
CA ALA A 308 -10.00 11.05 -8.74
C ALA A 308 -9.31 11.53 -7.45
N GLY A 309 -9.89 12.49 -6.73
CA GLY A 309 -9.28 13.08 -5.54
C GLY A 309 -9.37 12.20 -4.31
N PHE A 310 -8.39 12.33 -3.41
CA PHE A 310 -8.41 11.65 -2.14
C PHE A 310 -7.77 12.45 -1.00
N THR A 311 -8.20 12.12 0.22
CA THR A 311 -7.45 12.35 1.45
C THR A 311 -7.27 11.03 2.20
N ALA A 312 -6.10 10.84 2.81
CA ALA A 312 -5.79 9.63 3.56
C ALA A 312 -4.99 9.97 4.80
N THR A 313 -5.18 9.20 5.87
CA THR A 313 -4.41 9.33 7.12
C THR A 313 -3.83 7.98 7.48
N PHE A 314 -2.51 7.93 7.64
CA PHE A 314 -1.79 6.80 8.20
C PHE A 314 -1.64 6.98 9.70
N ASP A 315 -1.92 5.91 10.45
CA ASP A 315 -1.53 5.79 11.85
C ASP A 315 -0.08 5.29 11.91
N LEU A 316 0.78 6.07 12.57
CA LEU A 316 2.21 5.78 12.77
C LEU A 316 2.51 5.38 14.23
N SER A 317 1.52 5.29 15.12
CA SER A 317 1.71 4.98 16.54
C SER A 317 2.41 3.63 16.77
N SER A 318 2.12 2.64 15.93
CA SER A 318 2.70 1.29 15.97
C SER A 318 3.86 1.10 14.98
N THR A 319 4.10 2.08 14.10
CA THR A 319 5.00 1.94 12.96
C THR A 319 5.99 3.09 12.93
N ARG A 320 7.27 2.80 13.17
CA ARG A 320 8.31 3.84 13.21
C ARG A 320 8.86 4.09 11.81
N LEU A 321 8.70 5.33 11.35
CA LEU A 321 9.54 5.86 10.28
C LEU A 321 10.97 6.06 10.83
N ALA A 322 11.96 5.97 9.96
CA ALA A 322 13.36 6.22 10.24
C ALA A 322 13.83 7.52 9.59
N ALA A 323 14.73 8.24 10.27
CA ALA A 323 15.31 9.46 9.74
C ALA A 323 16.28 9.15 8.58
N GLY A 324 16.28 10.02 7.57
CA GLY A 324 17.11 9.90 6.36
C GLY A 324 16.59 8.90 5.33
N TYR A 325 15.56 8.12 5.65
CA TYR A 325 14.93 7.16 4.73
C TYR A 325 14.08 7.89 3.69
N VAL A 326 13.88 7.21 2.56
CA VAL A 326 13.08 7.68 1.43
C VAL A 326 11.78 6.89 1.38
N TYR A 327 10.65 7.60 1.47
CA TYR A 327 9.31 7.03 1.39
C TYR A 327 8.60 7.46 0.12
N ARG A 328 7.61 6.69 -0.30
CA ARG A 328 6.68 7.06 -1.35
C ARG A 328 5.26 6.81 -0.90
N ILE A 329 4.37 7.68 -1.35
CA ILE A 329 2.95 7.39 -1.37
C ILE A 329 2.66 6.65 -2.67
N VAL A 330 1.87 5.59 -2.60
CA VAL A 330 1.36 4.87 -3.76
C VAL A 330 -0.15 4.90 -3.69
N SER A 331 -0.79 5.35 -4.77
CA SER A 331 -2.22 5.25 -4.94
C SER A 331 -2.53 4.04 -5.81
N ARG A 332 -3.35 3.11 -5.30
CA ARG A 332 -3.66 1.86 -5.97
C ARG A 332 -5.15 1.69 -6.16
N TYR A 333 -5.60 1.49 -7.39
CA TYR A 333 -6.92 0.92 -7.66
C TYR A 333 -6.78 -0.59 -7.81
N SER A 334 -7.69 -1.36 -7.22
CA SER A 334 -7.65 -2.82 -7.27
C SER A 334 -9.05 -3.43 -7.42
N THR A 335 -9.08 -4.55 -8.13
CA THR A 335 -10.22 -5.46 -8.19
C THR A 335 -10.48 -6.21 -6.87
N SER A 336 -9.51 -6.22 -5.94
CA SER A 336 -9.62 -6.88 -4.63
C SER A 336 -9.78 -5.88 -3.49
N ASN A 337 -10.67 -6.18 -2.55
CA ASN A 337 -10.87 -5.41 -1.32
C ASN A 337 -10.03 -5.91 -0.13
N THR A 338 -9.26 -6.97 -0.31
CA THR A 338 -8.48 -7.59 0.76
C THR A 338 -7.06 -7.06 0.81
N GLY A 339 -6.46 -7.01 2.00
CA GLY A 339 -5.06 -6.60 2.16
C GLY A 339 -4.84 -5.18 1.64
N ASN A 340 -3.86 -5.02 0.74
CA ASN A 340 -3.57 -3.79 0.00
C ASN A 340 -4.05 -3.84 -1.45
N GLY A 341 -5.00 -4.73 -1.75
CA GLY A 341 -5.45 -5.00 -3.11
C GLY A 341 -4.49 -5.85 -3.95
N ASP A 342 -3.39 -6.39 -3.40
CA ASP A 342 -2.42 -7.23 -4.13
C ASP A 342 -2.94 -8.61 -4.54
N GLN A 343 -4.08 -9.05 -4.01
CA GLN A 343 -4.72 -10.31 -4.39
C GLN A 343 -5.54 -10.22 -5.68
N GLY A 344 -5.72 -9.01 -6.23
CA GLY A 344 -6.44 -8.73 -7.47
C GLY A 344 -5.52 -8.22 -8.59
N GLN A 345 -6.11 -7.93 -9.75
CA GLN A 345 -5.51 -6.99 -10.70
C GLN A 345 -5.56 -5.58 -10.09
N PHE A 346 -4.51 -4.80 -10.32
CA PHE A 346 -4.40 -3.44 -9.80
C PHE A 346 -3.52 -2.56 -10.69
N VAL A 347 -3.78 -1.26 -10.66
CA VAL A 347 -2.89 -0.22 -11.16
C VAL A 347 -2.37 0.65 -10.02
N ASP A 348 -1.07 0.94 -10.07
CA ASP A 348 -0.39 1.85 -9.15
C ASP A 348 -0.06 3.18 -9.83
N TYR A 349 -0.19 4.25 -9.06
CA TYR A 349 0.47 5.52 -9.31
C TYR A 349 1.47 5.81 -8.19
N TRP A 350 2.75 5.90 -8.54
CA TRP A 350 3.85 6.13 -7.61
C TRP A 350 4.21 7.61 -7.56
N TYR A 351 3.90 8.27 -6.45
CA TYR A 351 4.21 9.69 -6.29
C TYR A 351 5.72 9.95 -6.10
N ALA A 352 6.09 11.22 -6.17
CA ALA A 352 7.45 11.67 -5.93
C ALA A 352 7.95 11.24 -4.54
N PRO A 353 9.26 10.91 -4.40
CA PRO A 353 9.82 10.45 -3.14
C PRO A 353 9.84 11.55 -2.07
N ILE A 354 9.53 11.18 -0.84
CA ILE A 354 9.61 12.00 0.38
C ILE A 354 10.82 11.52 1.17
N LYS A 355 11.87 12.34 1.23
CA LYS A 355 13.04 12.06 2.07
C LYS A 355 12.87 12.70 3.44
N LEU A 356 12.99 11.91 4.50
CA LEU A 356 12.84 12.38 5.88
C LEU A 356 14.17 12.86 6.48
N ASP A 357 14.77 13.88 5.87
CA ASP A 357 16.02 14.52 6.34
C ASP A 357 15.88 16.02 6.59
N GLN A 358 14.65 16.52 6.68
CA GLN A 358 14.37 17.95 6.80
C GLN A 358 14.76 18.50 8.17
N GLN A 359 15.25 19.74 8.15
CA GLN A 359 15.48 20.56 9.33
C GLN A 359 14.41 21.67 9.33
N GLY A 360 13.41 21.56 10.19
CA GLY A 360 12.43 22.64 10.41
C GLY A 360 13.06 23.86 11.06
N GLY A 361 14.23 23.69 11.69
CA GLY A 361 15.03 24.75 12.30
C GLY A 361 14.92 24.75 13.82
N ALA A 362 15.48 25.79 14.43
CA ALA A 362 15.38 26.04 15.86
C ALA A 362 15.43 27.53 16.16
N CYS A 363 14.76 27.96 17.22
CA CYS A 363 14.80 29.33 17.70
C CYS A 363 14.77 29.36 19.22
N LEU A 364 15.45 30.34 19.81
CA LEU A 364 15.28 30.72 21.21
C LEU A 364 14.42 31.98 21.25
N ASP A 365 13.26 31.87 21.87
CA ASP A 365 12.32 32.97 22.04
C ASP A 365 12.69 33.82 23.26
N THR A 366 13.22 33.19 24.31
CA THR A 366 13.62 33.87 25.54
C THR A 366 14.80 33.18 26.18
N VAL A 367 15.77 33.96 26.64
CA VAL A 367 16.89 33.53 27.48
C VAL A 367 17.02 34.53 28.62
N GLN A 368 16.73 34.11 29.85
CA GLN A 368 16.68 35.00 31.00
C GLN A 368 17.33 34.33 32.23
N MET A 369 18.30 35.01 32.84
CA MET A 369 18.85 34.58 34.13
C MET A 369 17.87 34.94 35.26
N THR A 370 17.56 34.00 36.15
CA THR A 370 16.76 34.18 37.36
C THR A 370 17.63 33.95 38.61
N SER A 371 17.06 34.09 39.82
CA SER A 371 17.74 33.74 41.07
C SER A 371 18.10 32.24 41.15
N ASP A 372 17.32 31.40 40.46
CA ASP A 372 17.35 29.95 40.62
C ASP A 372 18.05 29.24 39.43
N GLY A 373 18.31 29.98 38.35
CA GLY A 373 19.01 29.47 37.17
C GLY A 373 18.69 30.19 35.87
N LEU A 374 18.92 29.54 34.73
CA LEU A 374 18.66 30.12 33.40
C LEU A 374 17.31 29.62 32.86
N LYS A 375 16.36 30.54 32.72
CA LYS A 375 15.07 30.28 32.05
C LYS A 375 15.25 30.44 30.55
N VAL A 376 14.92 29.39 29.80
CA VAL A 376 15.05 29.35 28.34
C VAL A 376 13.76 28.82 27.73
N ALA A 377 13.24 29.52 26.73
CA ALA A 377 12.10 29.09 25.93
C ALA A 377 12.44 29.22 24.44
N GLY A 378 11.84 28.36 23.63
CA GLY A 378 12.11 28.30 22.20
C GLY A 378 11.38 27.14 21.52
N TRP A 379 11.84 26.79 20.33
CA TRP A 379 11.39 25.61 19.60
C TRP A 379 12.52 24.97 18.79
N MET A 380 12.39 23.68 18.48
CA MET A 380 13.28 22.91 17.62
C MET A 380 12.49 21.82 16.89
N ALA A 381 12.57 21.78 15.56
CA ALA A 381 11.89 20.78 14.73
C ALA A 381 12.86 20.17 13.71
N SER A 382 12.90 18.84 13.62
CA SER A 382 13.69 18.11 12.62
C SER A 382 13.22 16.66 12.50
N ASP A 383 13.27 16.14 11.27
CA ASP A 383 13.01 14.72 10.99
C ASP A 383 13.97 13.78 11.71
N GLN A 384 15.16 14.28 12.09
CA GLN A 384 16.12 13.51 12.89
C GLN A 384 15.57 13.11 14.27
N SER A 385 14.47 13.71 14.73
CA SER A 385 13.83 13.32 15.99
C SER A 385 13.10 11.98 15.93
N LEU A 386 12.84 11.42 14.74
CA LEU A 386 12.29 10.07 14.53
C LEU A 386 13.07 9.00 15.29
N ASP A 387 14.39 8.98 15.13
CA ASP A 387 15.27 8.00 15.77
C ASP A 387 15.84 8.52 17.10
N ARG A 388 15.59 9.79 17.43
CA ARG A 388 16.29 10.53 18.49
C ARG A 388 15.29 11.41 19.26
N PRO A 389 14.46 10.81 20.11
CA PRO A 389 13.26 11.46 20.69
C PRO A 389 13.56 12.49 21.78
N TYR A 390 14.82 12.65 22.19
CA TYR A 390 15.20 13.52 23.31
C TYR A 390 15.99 14.74 22.82
N ALA A 391 15.42 15.92 23.05
CA ALA A 391 16.11 17.18 22.88
C ALA A 391 16.72 17.65 24.21
N TYR A 392 17.88 18.30 24.16
CA TYR A 392 18.57 18.81 25.34
C TYR A 392 18.90 20.29 25.19
N LEU A 393 18.69 21.02 26.28
CA LEU A 393 19.26 22.34 26.49
C LEU A 393 20.59 22.18 27.22
N ILE A 394 21.66 22.68 26.62
CA ILE A 394 23.00 22.68 27.21
C ILE A 394 23.45 24.13 27.38
N VAL A 395 23.87 24.49 28.59
CA VAL A 395 24.34 25.83 28.91
C VAL A 395 25.83 25.81 29.16
N LEU A 396 26.53 26.71 28.47
CA LEU A 396 27.96 26.88 28.55
C LEU A 396 28.30 28.18 29.27
N ASN A 397 29.32 28.18 30.12
CA ASN A 397 29.97 29.36 30.67
C ASN A 397 31.44 29.36 30.23
N ASN A 398 31.86 30.40 29.51
CA ASN A 398 33.17 30.44 28.85
C ASN A 398 33.45 29.18 28.00
N GLY A 399 32.39 28.66 27.37
CA GLY A 399 32.44 27.47 26.53
C GLY A 399 32.64 26.14 27.26
N GLN A 400 32.70 26.11 28.59
CA GLN A 400 32.56 24.87 29.36
C GLN A 400 31.11 24.64 29.71
N GLU A 401 30.65 23.40 29.58
CA GLU A 401 29.31 23.05 30.02
C GLU A 401 29.17 23.20 31.53
N ILE A 402 28.20 24.01 31.95
CA ILE A 402 27.85 24.23 33.36
C ILE A 402 26.50 23.63 33.75
N GLY A 403 25.76 23.12 32.77
CA GLY A 403 24.56 22.36 33.02
C GLY A 403 23.87 21.94 31.74
N ARG A 404 23.12 20.85 31.85
CA ARG A 404 22.21 20.36 30.81
C ARG A 404 20.89 19.95 31.41
N THR A 405 19.82 20.10 30.66
CA THR A 405 18.53 19.51 31.01
C THR A 405 17.87 18.95 29.77
N ARG A 406 17.14 17.84 29.95
CA ARG A 406 16.27 17.31 28.90
C ARG A 406 15.09 18.25 28.74
N LEU A 407 14.71 18.53 27.50
CA LEU A 407 13.54 19.32 27.18
C LEU A 407 12.30 18.44 27.21
N ASN A 408 11.25 18.96 27.86
CA ASN A 408 9.89 18.48 27.68
C ASN A 408 9.28 19.31 26.57
N LEU A 409 9.02 18.68 25.43
CA LEU A 409 8.47 19.37 24.29
C LEU A 409 6.97 19.61 24.47
N GLN A 410 6.50 20.73 23.95
CA GLN A 410 5.12 21.19 24.04
C GLN A 410 4.66 21.72 22.69
N GLU A 411 3.35 21.83 22.52
CA GLU A 411 2.75 22.24 21.26
C GLU A 411 3.13 23.67 20.84
N ARG A 412 3.34 23.85 19.53
CA ARG A 412 3.64 25.12 18.87
C ARG A 412 2.92 25.21 17.52
N GLY A 413 1.69 25.71 17.55
CA GLY A 413 0.85 25.82 16.35
C GLY A 413 1.41 26.74 15.25
N ASP A 414 2.23 27.73 15.61
CA ASP A 414 2.94 28.59 14.64
C ASP A 414 4.02 27.81 13.86
N VAL A 415 4.73 26.88 14.54
CA VAL A 415 5.72 26.00 13.91
C VAL A 415 5.02 24.95 13.04
N THR A 416 3.92 24.36 13.52
CA THR A 416 3.08 23.43 12.74
C THR A 416 2.66 24.01 11.39
N LYS A 417 2.17 25.25 11.37
CA LYS A 417 1.69 25.90 10.13
C LYS A 417 2.80 26.09 9.09
N LYS A 418 4.02 26.37 9.55
CA LYS A 418 5.15 26.64 8.65
C LYS A 418 5.91 25.37 8.26
N TYR A 419 6.01 24.40 9.15
CA TYR A 419 6.82 23.20 9.01
C TYR A 419 5.97 21.93 9.14
N GLY A 420 4.75 21.94 8.59
CA GLY A 420 3.80 20.84 8.68
C GLY A 420 4.31 19.50 8.10
N GLN A 421 5.31 19.58 7.23
CA GLN A 421 5.97 18.43 6.61
C GLN A 421 7.12 17.85 7.43
N VAL A 422 7.63 18.60 8.42
CA VAL A 422 8.70 18.15 9.32
C VAL A 422 8.09 17.33 10.45
N TYR A 423 8.66 16.16 10.70
CA TYR A 423 8.18 15.24 11.72
C TYR A 423 8.08 15.92 13.09
N ASN A 424 6.93 15.72 13.75
CA ASN A 424 6.66 16.19 15.10
C ASN A 424 6.86 17.71 15.31
N SER A 425 6.73 18.51 14.24
CA SER A 425 6.86 19.97 14.33
C SER A 425 5.79 20.62 15.21
N GLN A 426 4.66 19.95 15.44
CA GLN A 426 3.65 20.35 16.40
C GLN A 426 4.21 20.37 17.82
N ASN A 427 4.91 19.32 18.25
CA ASN A 427 5.51 19.25 19.59
C ASN A 427 6.99 19.66 19.53
N SER A 428 7.27 20.86 19.03
CA SER A 428 8.63 21.38 18.87
C SER A 428 9.02 22.42 19.92
N GLY A 429 8.06 22.98 20.63
CA GLY A 429 8.29 24.05 21.61
C GLY A 429 8.86 23.54 22.90
N PHE A 430 9.48 24.43 23.67
CA PHE A 430 9.87 24.15 25.05
C PHE A 430 9.94 25.44 25.88
N SER A 431 9.80 25.28 27.19
CA SER A 431 10.08 26.32 28.18
C SER A 431 10.61 25.63 29.43
N THR A 432 11.85 25.93 29.81
CA THR A 432 12.53 25.24 30.91
C THR A 432 13.36 26.19 31.75
N LEU A 433 13.55 25.83 33.02
CA LEU A 433 14.49 26.48 33.92
C LEU A 433 15.64 25.49 34.17
N LEU A 434 16.82 25.78 33.63
CA LEU A 434 18.03 25.06 33.98
C LEU A 434 18.54 25.59 35.32
N LYS A 435 18.43 24.79 36.39
CA LYS A 435 18.98 25.15 37.69
C LYS A 435 20.50 25.24 37.63
N LEU A 436 21.02 26.42 37.95
CA LEU A 436 22.46 26.69 38.03
C LEU A 436 22.67 27.90 38.94
N ALA A 437 23.75 27.89 39.73
CA ALA A 437 24.04 29.00 40.65
C ALA A 437 24.48 30.24 39.84
N PRO A 438 23.68 31.33 39.78
CA PRO A 438 23.99 32.46 38.91
C PRO A 438 25.33 33.13 39.25
N ARG A 439 25.73 33.09 40.52
CA ARG A 439 27.04 33.59 41.00
C ARG A 439 28.24 32.86 40.40
N ASN A 440 28.06 31.62 39.95
CA ASN A 440 29.11 30.81 39.32
C ASN A 440 29.18 31.04 37.81
N VAL A 441 28.26 31.83 37.25
CA VAL A 441 28.25 32.23 35.83
C VAL A 441 28.97 33.57 35.68
N THR A 442 30.29 33.54 35.79
CA THR A 442 31.15 34.72 35.78
C THR A 442 31.63 35.12 34.38
N GLY A 443 31.22 34.39 33.34
CA GLY A 443 31.75 34.49 31.97
C GLY A 443 30.69 34.65 30.87
N ARG A 444 31.09 34.41 29.61
CA ARG A 444 30.18 34.45 28.45
C ARG A 444 29.28 33.22 28.43
N LEU A 445 27.98 33.44 28.49
CA LEU A 445 26.95 32.42 28.35
C LEU A 445 26.74 32.01 26.89
N GLY A 446 26.78 30.71 26.63
CA GLY A 446 26.35 30.08 25.38
C GLY A 446 25.21 29.11 25.63
N VAL A 447 24.26 29.03 24.69
CA VAL A 447 23.15 28.07 24.76
C VAL A 447 23.18 27.20 23.51
N ILE A 448 23.25 25.89 23.72
CA ILE A 448 23.17 24.87 22.66
C ILE A 448 21.84 24.12 22.82
N LEU A 449 21.07 24.12 21.74
CA LEU A 449 20.01 23.13 21.53
C LEU A 449 20.63 22.01 20.71
N ARG A 450 20.68 20.80 21.30
CA ARG A 450 21.32 19.65 20.67
C ARG A 450 20.27 18.60 20.32
N SER A 451 20.33 18.18 19.05
CA SER A 451 19.98 16.83 18.62
C SER A 451 21.28 16.08 18.28
N PRO A 452 21.31 14.74 18.19
CA PRO A 452 22.58 14.04 17.96
C PRO A 452 23.26 14.27 16.59
N ASN A 453 22.61 14.93 15.60
CA ASN A 453 23.18 15.22 14.26
C ASN A 453 23.10 16.70 13.87
N SER A 454 22.50 17.55 14.67
CA SER A 454 22.46 18.99 14.40
C SER A 454 22.85 19.76 15.65
N ILE A 455 23.65 20.79 15.44
CA ILE A 455 24.04 21.73 16.47
C ILE A 455 23.35 23.05 16.14
N TYR A 456 22.63 23.58 17.13
CA TYR A 456 22.28 24.99 17.15
C TYR A 456 23.19 25.71 18.14
N VAL A 457 23.97 26.66 17.66
CA VAL A 457 24.83 27.54 18.45
C VAL A 457 24.20 28.92 18.49
N SER A 458 24.05 29.46 19.69
CA SER A 458 23.75 30.88 19.88
C SER A 458 24.67 31.49 20.92
N GLY A 459 25.09 32.72 20.69
CA GLY A 459 26.06 33.39 21.54
C GLY A 459 26.21 34.86 21.19
N TRP A 460 27.25 35.49 21.73
CA TRP A 460 27.62 36.86 21.40
C TRP A 460 29.13 37.03 21.44
N HIS A 461 29.66 37.84 20.53
CA HIS A 461 31.07 38.20 20.49
C HIS A 461 31.20 39.69 20.18
N ALA A 462 31.55 40.48 21.20
CA ALA A 462 31.83 41.92 21.05
C ALA A 462 33.33 42.20 21.27
N SER A 463 33.91 43.06 20.44
CA SER A 463 35.30 43.53 20.54
C SER A 463 35.47 44.87 19.83
N ASN A 464 36.25 45.79 20.39
CA ASN A 464 36.57 47.06 19.70
C ASN A 464 37.38 46.85 18.42
N GLN A 465 38.03 45.69 18.27
CA GLN A 465 38.78 45.30 17.08
C GLN A 465 37.90 44.79 15.94
N SER A 466 36.57 44.79 16.10
CA SER A 466 35.62 44.33 15.07
C SER A 466 35.17 45.41 14.08
N ALA A 467 35.66 46.65 14.20
CA ALA A 467 35.17 47.80 13.43
C ALA A 467 35.20 47.63 11.91
N ASP A 468 36.11 46.80 11.40
CA ASP A 468 36.38 46.53 9.99
C ASP A 468 36.15 45.05 9.60
N LYS A 469 35.43 44.29 10.44
CA LYS A 469 35.30 42.81 10.33
C LYS A 469 33.84 42.39 10.16
N PRO A 470 33.28 42.45 8.94
CA PRO A 470 31.85 42.19 8.71
C PRO A 470 31.49 40.69 8.73
N TYR A 471 32.46 39.78 8.63
CA TYR A 471 32.20 38.35 8.54
C TYR A 471 32.40 37.64 9.89
N GLN A 472 31.57 36.64 10.15
CA GLN A 472 31.62 35.83 11.36
C GLN A 472 31.67 34.35 11.00
N TRP A 473 32.52 33.58 11.69
CA TRP A 473 32.75 32.16 11.42
C TRP A 473 32.80 31.36 12.72
N LEU A 474 32.27 30.13 12.70
CA LEU A 474 32.56 29.11 13.71
C LEU A 474 33.56 28.11 13.13
N ILE A 475 34.68 27.91 13.82
CA ILE A 475 35.74 26.98 13.43
C ILE A 475 35.89 25.92 14.53
N PHE A 476 35.91 24.65 14.17
CA PHE A 476 35.92 23.52 15.08
C PHE A 476 37.26 22.84 15.01
N VAL A 477 37.97 22.79 16.13
CA VAL A 477 39.31 22.18 16.21
C VAL A 477 39.31 20.99 17.17
N ASN A 478 40.07 19.94 16.88
CA ASN A 478 40.25 18.80 17.76
C ASN A 478 41.12 19.16 18.99
N GLN A 479 41.40 18.18 19.86
CA GLN A 479 42.21 18.43 21.07
C GLN A 479 43.67 18.81 20.78
N ASP A 480 44.18 18.43 19.61
CA ASP A 480 45.54 18.76 19.16
C ASP A 480 45.62 20.13 18.45
N GLY A 481 44.48 20.84 18.33
CA GLY A 481 44.38 22.14 17.69
C GLY A 481 44.19 22.10 16.17
N HIS A 482 44.04 20.92 15.57
CA HIS A 482 43.76 20.75 14.15
C HIS A 482 42.30 21.11 13.83
N GLU A 483 42.09 21.95 12.82
CA GLU A 483 40.75 22.25 12.32
C GLU A 483 40.12 21.04 11.64
N LEU A 484 38.92 20.69 12.10
CA LEU A 484 38.09 19.62 11.55
C LEU A 484 36.97 20.16 10.65
N TYR A 485 36.49 21.37 10.92
CA TYR A 485 35.38 21.98 10.17
C TYR A 485 35.27 23.49 10.42
N ARG A 486 34.67 24.22 9.49
CA ARG A 486 34.23 25.60 9.69
C ARG A 486 32.89 25.88 9.04
N GLN A 487 32.12 26.81 9.61
CA GLN A 487 30.83 27.25 9.09
C GLN A 487 30.67 28.76 9.25
N GLN A 488 30.27 29.43 8.17
CA GLN A 488 29.97 30.87 8.22
C GLN A 488 28.68 31.11 9.00
N VAL A 489 28.68 32.15 9.83
CA VAL A 489 27.51 32.60 10.58
C VAL A 489 26.84 33.71 9.77
N LEU A 490 25.62 33.45 9.30
CA LEU A 490 24.85 34.40 8.49
C LEU A 490 23.86 35.22 9.31
N ASP A 491 23.33 34.64 10.39
CA ASP A 491 22.42 35.33 11.30
C ASP A 491 23.21 36.04 12.40
N ILE A 492 23.74 37.21 12.01
CA ILE A 492 24.61 38.08 12.79
C ILE A 492 23.87 39.36 13.21
N ASN A 493 24.48 40.15 14.08
CA ASN A 493 23.94 41.42 14.56
C ASN A 493 22.65 41.32 15.41
N ASN A 494 22.42 40.16 16.03
CA ASN A 494 21.23 39.94 16.86
C ASN A 494 21.25 40.88 18.09
N PRO A 495 20.11 41.51 18.44
CA PRO A 495 20.04 42.45 19.55
C PRO A 495 20.44 41.84 20.89
N ARG A 496 21.23 42.59 21.66
CA ARG A 496 21.66 42.26 23.03
C ARG A 496 21.48 43.47 23.95
N PRO A 497 20.24 43.76 24.38
CA PRO A 497 19.95 44.92 25.23
C PRO A 497 20.70 44.89 26.56
N ASP A 498 20.97 43.68 27.08
CA ASP A 498 21.76 43.45 28.29
C ASP A 498 23.21 43.92 28.14
N LEU A 499 23.81 43.69 26.96
CA LEU A 499 25.16 44.18 26.65
C LEU A 499 25.16 45.67 26.32
N ALA A 500 24.11 46.16 25.65
CA ALA A 500 23.93 47.59 25.41
C ALA A 500 23.91 48.40 26.72
N GLN A 501 23.32 47.85 27.77
CA GLN A 501 23.26 48.50 29.08
C GLN A 501 24.55 48.36 29.90
N ASN A 502 25.16 47.17 29.94
CA ASN A 502 26.26 46.89 30.87
C ASN A 502 27.67 47.00 30.25
N ARG A 503 27.76 47.04 28.92
CA ARG A 503 29.01 46.99 28.13
C ARG A 503 28.98 47.96 26.95
N SER A 504 28.30 49.09 27.09
CA SER A 504 28.14 50.13 26.05
C SER A 504 29.46 50.68 25.49
N PHE A 505 30.54 50.61 26.27
CA PHE A 505 31.89 51.02 25.87
C PHE A 505 32.58 50.07 24.88
N ILE A 506 31.98 48.91 24.59
CA ILE A 506 32.47 47.98 23.56
C ILE A 506 31.66 48.21 22.27
N LEU A 507 32.37 48.47 21.17
CA LEU A 507 31.79 48.69 19.84
C LEU A 507 30.85 47.54 19.46
N GLY A 508 29.62 47.88 19.06
CA GLY A 508 28.63 46.91 18.61
C GLY A 508 28.04 46.00 19.70
N ALA A 509 28.34 46.22 20.99
CA ALA A 509 27.89 45.36 22.09
C ALA A 509 26.38 45.07 22.07
N GLY A 510 25.56 46.09 21.81
CA GLY A 510 24.10 45.97 21.75
C GLY A 510 23.56 45.16 20.55
N ARG A 511 24.42 44.77 19.61
CA ARG A 511 24.11 43.92 18.45
C ARG A 511 25.12 42.78 18.32
N ALA A 512 25.80 42.39 19.38
CA ALA A 512 26.87 41.40 19.29
C ALA A 512 26.38 39.95 19.18
N GLY A 513 25.06 39.72 19.14
CA GLY A 513 24.48 38.38 19.13
C GLY A 513 24.60 37.70 17.77
N PHE A 514 24.73 36.37 17.80
CA PHE A 514 24.69 35.52 16.63
C PHE A 514 23.96 34.21 16.93
N ARG A 515 23.40 33.59 15.88
CA ARG A 515 22.81 32.25 15.95
C ARG A 515 23.06 31.47 14.68
N LEU A 516 23.14 30.16 14.81
CA LEU A 516 23.41 29.27 13.69
C LEU A 516 22.94 27.86 14.03
N ALA A 517 22.16 27.25 13.13
CA ALA A 517 21.93 25.81 13.13
C ALA A 517 22.61 25.18 11.91
N PHE A 518 23.31 24.07 12.11
CA PHE A 518 23.88 23.30 11.01
C PHE A 518 23.97 21.81 11.38
N ALA A 519 23.99 20.94 10.36
CA ALA A 519 24.21 19.51 10.53
C ALA A 519 25.65 19.25 10.94
N ILE A 520 25.87 18.37 11.92
CA ILE A 520 27.19 17.96 12.39
C ILE A 520 27.88 17.17 11.25
N PRO A 521 28.95 17.69 10.63
CA PRO A 521 29.67 16.99 9.58
C PRO A 521 30.35 15.75 10.14
N GLN A 522 30.55 14.74 9.28
CA GLN A 522 31.23 13.50 9.66
C GLN A 522 32.62 13.76 10.27
N ALA A 523 33.34 14.78 9.78
CA ALA A 523 34.64 15.17 10.32
C ALA A 523 34.61 15.61 11.80
N LEU A 524 33.45 16.07 12.30
CA LEU A 524 33.28 16.41 13.72
C LEU A 524 32.82 15.23 14.56
N GLN A 525 32.27 14.18 13.95
CA GLN A 525 31.71 13.04 14.70
C GLN A 525 32.79 12.35 15.53
N HIS A 526 32.41 11.91 16.73
CA HIS A 526 33.27 11.18 17.69
C HIS A 526 34.48 11.96 18.21
N HIS A 527 34.47 13.30 18.12
CA HIS A 527 35.52 14.16 18.63
C HIS A 527 35.07 14.99 19.83
N VAL A 528 35.99 15.24 20.74
CA VAL A 528 35.89 16.39 21.65
C VAL A 528 36.60 17.56 20.97
N VAL A 529 35.87 18.62 20.69
CA VAL A 529 36.35 19.77 19.91
C VAL A 529 36.36 21.05 20.73
N ARG A 530 37.11 22.07 20.31
CA ARG A 530 36.90 23.46 20.72
C ARG A 530 36.33 24.25 19.55
N VAL A 531 35.43 25.17 19.84
CA VAL A 531 34.78 26.03 18.85
C VAL A 531 35.37 27.43 18.96
N ILE A 532 35.87 27.94 17.83
CA ILE A 532 36.36 29.29 17.70
C ILE A 532 35.27 30.12 17.03
N HIS A 533 34.80 31.18 17.69
CA HIS A 533 34.00 32.20 17.02
C HIS A 533 34.90 33.33 16.56
N ARG A 534 35.06 33.45 15.24
CA ARG A 534 35.97 34.38 14.57
C ARG A 534 35.22 35.53 13.93
N LEU A 535 35.59 36.76 14.27
CA LEU A 535 35.25 37.96 13.49
C LEU A 535 36.40 38.26 12.52
N THR A 536 36.13 38.49 11.25
CA THR A 536 37.19 38.73 10.26
C THR A 536 36.78 39.67 9.13
N ASN A 537 37.78 40.29 8.50
CA ASN A 537 37.60 41.13 7.32
C ASN A 537 37.59 40.35 5.99
N ASP A 538 37.80 39.02 6.04
CA ASP A 538 37.82 38.14 4.89
C ASP A 538 36.54 37.30 4.80
N SER A 539 35.95 37.23 3.61
CA SER A 539 34.75 36.44 3.38
C SER A 539 34.97 34.94 3.59
N GLN A 540 36.21 34.45 3.49
CA GLN A 540 36.56 33.03 3.70
C GLN A 540 37.06 32.70 5.12
N GLY A 541 37.16 33.70 6.01
CA GLY A 541 37.54 33.48 7.41
C GLY A 541 39.04 33.48 7.72
N ASN A 542 39.92 33.79 6.75
CA ASN A 542 41.38 33.64 6.87
C ASN A 542 42.16 34.97 6.98
N GLY A 543 41.51 36.12 6.82
CA GLY A 543 42.12 37.45 6.87
C GLY A 543 42.48 37.93 8.28
N ASN A 544 42.51 39.24 8.51
CA ASN A 544 42.71 39.78 9.86
C ASN A 544 41.50 39.43 10.73
N TYR A 545 41.74 38.79 11.88
CA TYR A 545 40.68 38.23 12.70
C TYR A 545 40.78 38.55 14.19
N VAL A 546 39.65 38.39 14.87
CA VAL A 546 39.52 38.40 16.33
C VAL A 546 38.79 37.12 16.73
N ASP A 547 39.48 36.27 17.47
CA ASP A 547 38.98 34.95 17.87
C ASP A 547 38.48 34.94 19.30
N TRP A 548 37.45 34.14 19.51
CA TRP A 548 37.04 33.70 20.82
C TRP A 548 36.97 32.18 20.85
N TRP A 549 37.49 31.57 21.90
CA TRP A 549 37.59 30.12 22.04
C TRP A 549 36.59 29.61 23.07
N SER A 550 35.87 28.53 22.73
CA SER A 550 35.10 27.76 23.69
C SER A 550 36.00 26.81 24.50
N GLY A 551 35.49 26.34 25.64
CA GLY A 551 35.93 25.09 26.25
C GLY A 551 35.61 23.86 25.37
N PRO A 552 36.01 22.65 25.81
CA PRO A 552 35.78 21.43 25.07
C PRO A 552 34.28 21.10 24.95
N VAL A 553 33.84 20.77 23.74
CA VAL A 553 32.49 20.39 23.35
C VAL A 553 32.52 18.95 22.83
N ASP A 554 31.70 18.08 23.41
CA ASP A 554 31.60 16.68 23.00
C ASP A 554 30.66 16.49 21.82
N ILE A 555 31.22 16.09 20.68
CA ILE A 555 30.50 15.74 19.45
C ILE A 555 30.44 14.22 19.32
N ASN A 556 29.44 13.60 19.97
CA ASN A 556 29.21 12.14 19.95
C ASN A 556 30.45 11.30 20.32
N ALA A 557 31.36 11.81 21.15
CA ALA A 557 32.59 11.15 21.58
C ALA A 557 32.39 10.20 22.78
N TYR A 558 31.17 9.71 22.98
CA TYR A 558 30.80 8.91 24.14
C TYR A 558 31.55 7.58 24.21
N GLN A 559 31.88 6.97 23.06
CA GLN A 559 32.68 5.75 22.99
C GLN A 559 34.03 5.92 23.68
N GLN A 560 34.75 7.01 23.39
CA GLN A 560 36.06 7.30 23.97
C GLN A 560 35.98 7.44 25.49
N ARG A 561 34.95 8.14 26.00
CA ARG A 561 34.72 8.26 27.45
C ARG A 561 34.42 6.91 28.09
N LEU A 562 33.60 6.09 27.43
CA LEU A 562 33.20 4.79 27.94
C LEU A 562 34.39 3.83 28.03
N ILE A 563 35.20 3.75 26.96
CA ILE A 563 36.44 2.99 26.93
C ILE A 563 37.40 3.44 28.02
N SER A 564 37.61 4.76 28.18
CA SER A 564 38.47 5.30 29.24
C SER A 564 38.00 4.91 30.64
N ARG A 565 36.67 4.95 30.89
CA ARG A 565 36.10 4.51 32.18
C ARG A 565 36.23 3.01 32.40
N TRP A 566 35.96 2.20 31.38
CA TRP A 566 36.14 0.75 31.46
C TRP A 566 37.60 0.37 31.70
N GLN A 567 38.55 1.05 31.05
CA GLN A 567 39.97 0.86 31.28
C GLN A 567 40.33 1.15 32.75
N GLN A 568 39.84 2.26 33.32
CA GLN A 568 40.07 2.59 34.73
C GLN A 568 39.51 1.52 35.69
N VAL A 569 38.39 0.89 35.35
CA VAL A 569 37.79 -0.18 36.16
C VAL A 569 38.53 -1.50 35.97
N ALA A 570 38.78 -1.90 34.73
CA ALA A 570 39.45 -3.15 34.38
C ALA A 570 40.88 -3.20 34.91
N ASN A 571 41.61 -2.07 34.92
CA ASN A 571 42.95 -1.98 35.51
C ASN A 571 42.98 -2.25 37.02
N ARG A 572 41.84 -2.29 37.71
CA ARG A 572 41.75 -2.68 39.13
C ARG A 572 41.76 -4.19 39.33
N PHE A 573 41.55 -4.96 38.26
CA PHE A 573 41.48 -6.42 38.29
C PHE A 573 42.70 -7.01 37.57
N ALA A 574 43.32 -8.03 38.17
CA ALA A 574 44.44 -8.74 37.55
C ALA A 574 44.00 -9.72 36.45
N ASN A 575 42.69 -10.03 36.37
CA ASN A 575 42.14 -10.99 35.42
C ASN A 575 41.80 -10.34 34.07
N PRO A 576 41.80 -11.11 32.98
CA PRO A 576 41.28 -10.66 31.69
C PRO A 576 39.82 -10.23 31.78
N VAL A 577 39.48 -9.11 31.16
CA VAL A 577 38.14 -8.52 31.08
C VAL A 577 37.85 -8.20 29.62
N SER A 578 36.65 -8.55 29.16
CA SER A 578 36.12 -8.17 27.85
C SER A 578 34.71 -7.64 28.01
N ILE A 579 34.42 -6.50 27.39
CA ILE A 579 33.14 -5.82 27.42
C ILE A 579 32.77 -5.46 25.98
N ALA A 580 31.53 -5.72 25.60
CA ALA A 580 31.00 -5.28 24.33
C ALA A 580 29.56 -4.79 24.54
N ILE A 581 29.24 -3.63 23.97
CA ILE A 581 27.88 -3.12 23.91
C ILE A 581 27.51 -2.83 22.47
N GLN A 582 26.24 -3.05 22.15
CA GLN A 582 25.65 -2.53 20.92
C GLN A 582 24.51 -1.58 21.29
N VAL A 583 24.57 -0.36 20.77
CA VAL A 583 23.53 0.64 20.99
C VAL A 583 22.35 0.31 20.09
N ALA A 584 21.22 -0.12 20.67
CA ALA A 584 20.04 -0.59 19.94
C ALA A 584 19.53 0.43 18.90
N GLN A 585 19.64 1.73 19.19
CA GLN A 585 19.11 2.79 18.32
C GLN A 585 19.98 3.07 17.09
N THR A 586 21.29 2.86 17.19
CA THR A 586 22.25 3.23 16.12
C THR A 586 22.95 2.03 15.51
N GLY A 587 22.86 0.85 16.13
CA GLY A 587 23.63 -0.35 15.78
C GLY A 587 25.11 -0.25 16.13
N GLU A 588 25.57 0.89 16.67
CA GLU A 588 26.96 1.18 16.96
C GLU A 588 27.49 0.25 18.05
N VAL A 589 28.65 -0.37 17.79
CA VAL A 589 29.28 -1.32 18.69
C VAL A 589 30.50 -0.67 19.36
N VAL A 590 30.56 -0.77 20.69
CA VAL A 590 31.73 -0.35 21.46
C VAL A 590 32.28 -1.54 22.21
N THR A 591 33.55 -1.86 21.98
CA THR A 591 34.24 -2.98 22.63
C THR A 591 35.43 -2.50 23.45
N PHE A 592 35.72 -3.19 24.54
CA PHE A 592 36.92 -3.00 25.34
C PHE A 592 37.44 -4.35 25.83
N THR A 593 38.76 -4.51 25.83
CA THR A 593 39.43 -5.59 26.54
C THR A 593 40.80 -5.14 27.06
N ASN A 594 41.20 -5.65 28.22
CA ASN A 594 42.56 -5.46 28.75
C ASN A 594 43.54 -6.55 28.25
N LEU A 595 43.08 -7.55 27.50
CA LEU A 595 43.90 -8.61 26.91
C LEU A 595 43.37 -9.02 25.51
N PRO A 596 43.82 -8.35 24.44
CA PRO A 596 43.40 -8.67 23.08
C PRO A 596 43.68 -10.13 22.70
N GLY A 597 42.73 -10.76 22.00
CA GLY A 597 42.83 -12.17 21.56
C GLY A 597 42.43 -13.22 22.60
N GLN A 598 42.11 -12.82 23.83
CA GLN A 598 41.63 -13.75 24.85
C GLN A 598 40.20 -14.24 24.54
N ASN A 599 40.00 -15.56 24.49
CA ASN A 599 38.68 -16.17 24.52
C ASN A 599 38.28 -16.53 25.97
N PHE A 600 36.98 -16.45 26.25
CA PHE A 600 36.41 -16.70 27.58
C PHE A 600 35.50 -17.91 27.53
N VAL A 601 35.56 -18.75 28.56
CA VAL A 601 34.60 -19.85 28.72
C VAL A 601 33.22 -19.24 29.00
N THR A 602 32.22 -19.62 28.19
CA THR A 602 30.85 -19.11 28.29
C THR A 602 30.16 -19.52 29.60
N ALA A 603 30.53 -20.67 30.15
CA ALA A 603 29.75 -21.35 31.16
C ALA A 603 28.27 -21.41 30.72
N SER A 604 27.33 -21.05 31.60
CA SER A 604 25.90 -21.16 31.32
C SER A 604 25.32 -20.11 30.35
N THR A 605 26.08 -19.08 29.95
CA THR A 605 25.60 -18.10 28.95
C THR A 605 25.34 -18.74 27.59
N VAL A 606 26.03 -19.84 27.27
CA VAL A 606 25.85 -20.61 26.03
C VAL A 606 24.46 -21.21 25.86
N LYS A 607 23.70 -21.36 26.95
CA LYS A 607 22.34 -21.91 26.93
C LYS A 607 21.38 -21.09 26.06
N VAL A 608 21.64 -19.79 25.90
CA VAL A 608 20.90 -18.96 24.93
C VAL A 608 21.16 -19.42 23.51
N GLY A 609 22.43 -19.73 23.18
CA GLY A 609 22.81 -20.27 21.88
C GLY A 609 22.18 -21.65 21.63
N ILE A 610 22.20 -22.53 22.62
CA ILE A 610 21.54 -23.86 22.52
C ILE A 610 20.07 -23.70 22.14
N LEU A 611 19.33 -22.84 22.86
CA LEU A 611 17.91 -22.61 22.57
C LEU A 611 17.69 -21.93 21.21
N ALA A 612 18.54 -20.98 20.82
CA ALA A 612 18.45 -20.34 19.51
C ALA A 612 18.63 -21.36 18.37
N LYS A 613 19.60 -22.29 18.49
CA LYS A 613 19.79 -23.34 17.50
C LYS A 613 18.62 -24.32 17.47
N LEU A 614 18.06 -24.70 18.62
CA LEU A 614 16.89 -25.56 18.68
C LEU A 614 15.68 -24.92 17.98
N LEU A 615 15.40 -23.65 18.27
CA LEU A 615 14.31 -22.89 17.64
C LEU A 615 14.50 -22.78 16.12
N HIS A 616 15.73 -22.54 15.67
CA HIS A 616 16.06 -22.52 14.25
C HIS A 616 15.77 -23.88 13.59
N ASN A 617 16.27 -24.98 14.16
CA ASN A 617 16.07 -26.33 13.63
C ASN A 617 14.58 -26.73 13.57
N GLN A 618 13.77 -26.28 14.53
CA GLN A 618 12.35 -26.61 14.63
C GLN A 618 11.43 -25.59 13.91
N GLY A 619 11.99 -24.59 13.23
CA GLY A 619 11.20 -23.51 12.62
C GLY A 619 10.32 -22.75 13.62
N GLY A 620 10.72 -22.71 14.90
CA GLY A 620 9.98 -22.11 16.01
C GLY A 620 8.90 -22.99 16.66
N ASN A 621 8.65 -24.21 16.17
CA ASN A 621 7.57 -25.08 16.66
C ASN A 621 8.07 -26.06 17.73
N LEU A 622 8.36 -25.56 18.93
CA LEU A 622 8.73 -26.41 20.06
C LEU A 622 7.51 -27.14 20.64
N SER A 623 7.67 -28.44 20.92
CA SER A 623 6.72 -29.23 21.70
C SER A 623 6.59 -28.71 23.13
N ALA A 624 5.51 -29.10 23.82
CA ALA A 624 5.28 -28.71 25.22
C ALA A 624 6.42 -29.17 26.15
N GLU A 625 7.00 -30.34 25.87
CA GLU A 625 8.14 -30.88 26.61
C GLU A 625 9.40 -30.01 26.41
N GLN A 626 9.77 -29.75 25.15
CA GLN A 626 10.90 -28.87 24.82
C GLN A 626 10.73 -27.48 25.43
N GLN A 627 9.51 -26.92 25.42
CA GLN A 627 9.22 -25.64 26.07
C GLN A 627 9.45 -25.69 27.58
N GLY A 628 9.07 -26.79 28.24
CA GLY A 628 9.31 -27.02 29.66
C GLY A 628 10.80 -27.11 30.00
N VAL A 629 11.56 -27.87 29.20
CA VAL A 629 13.02 -28.04 29.34
C VAL A 629 13.75 -26.72 29.08
N ALA A 630 13.39 -26.00 28.01
CA ALA A 630 13.96 -24.69 27.66
C ALA A 630 13.71 -23.65 28.76
N SER A 631 12.51 -23.63 29.33
CA SER A 631 12.14 -22.74 30.43
C SER A 631 13.02 -22.97 31.66
N ARG A 632 13.23 -24.24 32.06
CA ARG A 632 14.13 -24.58 33.18
C ARG A 632 15.59 -24.22 32.87
N MET A 633 16.06 -24.58 31.68
CA MET A 633 17.42 -24.28 31.21
C MET A 633 17.73 -22.77 31.25
N ILE A 634 16.84 -21.92 30.73
CA ILE A 634 17.10 -20.48 30.69
C ILE A 634 16.86 -19.83 32.05
N ARG A 635 15.68 -20.04 32.67
CA ARG A 635 15.25 -19.25 33.84
C ARG A 635 15.92 -19.65 35.14
N PHE A 636 16.24 -20.94 35.29
CA PHE A 636 16.84 -21.51 36.50
C PHE A 636 18.30 -21.92 36.29
N SER A 637 18.80 -21.82 35.06
CA SER A 637 20.13 -22.32 34.68
C SER A 637 20.33 -23.80 34.97
N ASP A 638 19.29 -24.61 34.79
CA ASP A 638 19.35 -26.07 34.94
C ASP A 638 20.38 -26.67 33.95
N ASN A 639 21.24 -27.58 34.42
CA ASN A 639 22.32 -28.18 33.62
C ASN A 639 21.92 -29.48 32.93
N ASP A 640 20.99 -30.23 33.52
CA ASP A 640 20.49 -31.47 32.93
C ASP A 640 19.62 -31.13 31.71
N CYS A 641 18.74 -30.13 31.87
CA CYS A 641 17.96 -29.57 30.77
C CYS A 641 18.85 -28.98 29.65
N ALA A 642 19.99 -28.39 30.02
CA ALA A 642 20.94 -27.87 29.04
C ALA A 642 21.61 -29.00 28.25
N THR A 643 22.00 -30.08 28.91
CA THR A 643 22.62 -31.24 28.29
C THR A 643 21.63 -31.96 27.38
N GLU A 644 20.38 -32.07 27.78
CA GLU A 644 19.29 -32.63 26.98
C GLU A 644 19.12 -31.87 25.65
N LEU A 645 18.88 -30.56 25.71
CA LEU A 645 18.69 -29.75 24.49
C LEU A 645 19.97 -29.61 23.66
N TYR A 646 21.13 -29.61 24.31
CA TYR A 646 22.41 -29.62 23.60
C TYR A 646 22.58 -30.89 22.75
N ASN A 647 22.23 -32.05 23.29
CA ASN A 647 22.27 -33.29 22.52
C ASN A 647 21.25 -33.25 21.37
N GLU A 648 20.07 -32.68 21.58
CA GLU A 648 19.02 -32.57 20.58
C GLU A 648 19.41 -31.70 19.37
N ILE A 649 20.19 -30.63 19.58
CA ILE A 649 20.69 -29.81 18.46
C ILE A 649 21.84 -30.46 17.68
N GLY A 650 22.28 -31.66 18.06
CA GLY A 650 23.43 -32.35 17.47
C GLY A 650 24.75 -32.10 18.21
N ALA A 651 24.68 -31.77 19.50
CA ALA A 651 25.83 -31.53 20.38
C ALA A 651 26.82 -30.50 19.81
N GLU A 652 28.12 -30.82 19.81
CA GLU A 652 29.19 -29.91 19.43
C GLU A 652 29.01 -29.36 18.01
N ASN A 653 28.63 -30.22 17.07
CA ASN A 653 28.40 -29.85 15.68
C ASN A 653 27.26 -28.85 15.55
N GLY A 654 26.14 -29.09 16.24
CA GLY A 654 24.99 -28.18 16.22
C GLY A 654 25.32 -26.78 16.73
N LEU A 655 26.07 -26.72 17.83
CA LEU A 655 26.46 -25.46 18.45
C LEU A 655 27.53 -24.72 17.63
N ASN A 656 28.51 -25.41 17.07
CA ASN A 656 29.48 -24.81 16.16
C ASN A 656 28.83 -24.34 14.84
N GLN A 657 27.79 -25.05 14.36
CA GLN A 657 27.03 -24.61 13.19
C GLN A 657 26.30 -23.30 13.47
N LEU A 658 25.67 -23.13 14.64
CA LEU A 658 25.09 -21.85 15.07
C LEU A 658 26.12 -20.73 15.00
N PHE A 659 27.32 -20.95 15.52
CA PHE A 659 28.37 -19.93 15.52
C PHE A 659 28.78 -19.55 14.10
N GLN A 660 28.91 -20.52 13.20
CA GLN A 660 29.18 -20.26 11.79
C GLN A 660 28.04 -19.47 11.13
N GLU A 661 26.79 -19.88 11.33
CA GLU A 661 25.59 -19.27 10.74
C GLU A 661 25.38 -17.83 11.20
N LEU A 662 25.77 -17.50 12.44
CA LEU A 662 25.68 -16.15 13.00
C LEU A 662 26.99 -15.34 12.90
N GLY A 663 28.03 -15.88 12.24
CA GLY A 663 29.32 -15.20 12.06
C GLY A 663 30.11 -14.97 13.36
N MET A 664 29.92 -15.83 14.37
CA MET A 664 30.61 -15.82 15.65
C MET A 664 31.98 -16.53 15.54
N ASN A 665 32.89 -15.92 14.76
CA ASN A 665 34.14 -16.55 14.31
C ASN A 665 35.19 -16.82 15.40
N SER A 666 35.03 -16.25 16.60
CA SER A 666 35.89 -16.50 17.77
C SER A 666 35.22 -17.41 18.79
N SER A 667 34.05 -17.97 18.46
CA SER A 667 33.29 -18.86 19.34
C SER A 667 33.45 -20.30 18.89
N HIS A 668 33.78 -21.18 19.84
CA HIS A 668 34.02 -22.58 19.53
C HIS A 668 33.67 -23.48 20.70
N CYS A 669 32.87 -24.51 20.42
CA CYS A 669 32.59 -25.62 21.31
C CYS A 669 33.55 -26.77 20.97
N ASN A 670 34.19 -27.34 21.98
CA ASN A 670 35.02 -28.53 21.86
C ASN A 670 34.69 -29.45 23.05
N GLY A 671 33.94 -30.51 22.80
CA GLY A 671 33.38 -31.37 23.83
C GLY A 671 32.17 -30.77 24.54
N HIS A 672 32.21 -30.63 25.86
CA HIS A 672 31.03 -30.29 26.66
C HIS A 672 30.60 -28.81 26.52
N TRP A 673 29.29 -28.56 26.40
CA TRP A 673 28.73 -27.22 26.14
C TRP A 673 29.22 -26.15 27.12
N ALA A 674 29.41 -26.49 28.40
CA ALA A 674 29.83 -25.54 29.43
C ALA A 674 31.27 -24.99 29.25
N PHE A 675 32.11 -25.68 28.47
CA PHE A 675 33.50 -25.26 28.19
C PHE A 675 33.64 -24.55 26.84
N THR A 676 32.53 -24.27 26.17
CA THR A 676 32.51 -23.45 24.96
C THR A 676 33.23 -22.13 25.21
N THR A 677 34.09 -21.72 24.29
CA THR A 677 34.82 -20.45 24.39
C THR A 677 34.23 -19.42 23.43
N THR A 678 34.28 -18.13 23.79
CA THR A 678 33.70 -17.02 23.03
C THR A 678 34.46 -15.71 23.28
N THR A 679 34.12 -14.65 22.54
CA THR A 679 34.40 -13.26 22.91
C THR A 679 33.11 -12.49 23.24
N ALA A 680 33.20 -11.34 23.91
CA ALA A 680 32.05 -10.48 24.14
C ALA A 680 31.44 -9.94 22.82
N ALA A 681 32.29 -9.65 21.83
CA ALA A 681 31.85 -9.19 20.51
C ALA A 681 31.05 -10.27 19.74
N ASP A 682 31.44 -11.54 19.88
CA ASP A 682 30.68 -12.64 19.29
C ASP A 682 29.32 -12.83 19.95
N GLN A 683 29.25 -12.76 21.28
CA GLN A 683 27.97 -12.85 21.99
C GLN A 683 26.99 -11.74 21.58
N LEU A 684 27.48 -10.56 21.19
CA LEU A 684 26.62 -9.52 20.62
C LEU A 684 25.97 -9.93 19.30
N ARG A 685 26.56 -10.82 18.49
CA ARG A 685 25.91 -11.28 17.24
C ARG A 685 24.68 -12.13 17.54
N LEU A 686 24.76 -13.01 18.53
CA LEU A 686 23.61 -13.76 19.02
C LEU A 686 22.54 -12.82 19.61
N LEU A 687 22.93 -11.84 20.43
CA LEU A 687 21.98 -10.87 20.98
C LEU A 687 21.38 -9.97 19.89
N HIS A 688 22.14 -9.60 18.86
CA HIS A 688 21.64 -8.86 17.72
C HIS A 688 20.56 -9.66 16.99
N GLU A 689 20.78 -10.94 16.74
CA GLU A 689 19.79 -11.83 16.14
C GLU A 689 18.49 -11.89 16.95
N ILE A 690 18.59 -11.91 18.28
CA ILE A 690 17.42 -12.02 19.18
C ILE A 690 16.68 -10.68 19.32
N PHE A 691 17.40 -9.56 19.45
CA PHE A 691 16.82 -8.29 19.91
C PHE A 691 16.76 -7.19 18.84
N LEU A 692 17.66 -7.22 17.85
CA LEU A 692 17.86 -6.11 16.91
C LEU A 692 17.64 -6.49 15.43
N ASN A 693 17.36 -7.76 15.14
CA ASN A 693 17.18 -8.25 13.77
C ASN A 693 15.76 -8.80 13.50
N PRO A 694 14.69 -7.97 13.55
CA PRO A 694 13.32 -8.43 13.35
C PRO A 694 13.04 -8.98 11.94
N GLY A 695 13.89 -8.68 10.95
CA GLY A 695 13.79 -9.18 9.58
C GLY A 695 14.58 -10.47 9.31
N SER A 696 15.23 -11.05 10.32
CA SER A 696 16.04 -12.25 10.13
C SER A 696 15.21 -13.44 9.64
N THR A 697 15.80 -14.23 8.75
CA THR A 697 15.29 -15.54 8.34
C THR A 697 15.84 -16.67 9.22
N TYR A 698 16.83 -16.40 10.08
CA TYR A 698 17.43 -17.41 10.94
C TYR A 698 16.51 -17.77 12.11
N LEU A 699 16.13 -16.78 12.93
CA LEU A 699 15.02 -16.92 13.88
C LEU A 699 13.78 -16.21 13.33
N ASN A 700 12.62 -16.86 13.41
CA ASN A 700 11.35 -16.17 13.13
C ASN A 700 10.92 -15.28 14.33
N GLN A 701 9.89 -14.46 14.11
CA GLN A 701 9.40 -13.51 15.13
C GLN A 701 8.98 -14.20 16.44
N GLN A 702 8.28 -15.33 16.36
CA GLN A 702 7.82 -16.07 17.53
C GLN A 702 8.99 -16.64 18.34
N SER A 703 10.02 -17.15 17.67
CA SER A 703 11.24 -17.67 18.30
C SER A 703 11.98 -16.59 19.08
N ARG A 704 12.14 -15.39 18.49
CA ARG A 704 12.74 -14.24 19.19
C ARG A 704 11.92 -13.84 20.41
N GLN A 705 10.60 -13.71 20.26
CA GLN A 705 9.71 -13.37 21.37
C GLN A 705 9.78 -14.40 22.51
N TYR A 706 9.89 -15.68 22.18
CA TYR A 706 10.03 -16.75 23.16
C TYR A 706 11.36 -16.67 23.93
N LEU A 707 12.49 -16.49 23.22
CA LEU A 707 13.80 -16.25 23.85
C LEU A 707 13.79 -15.03 24.76
N GLN A 708 13.26 -13.89 24.28
CA GLN A 708 13.11 -12.66 25.04
C GLN A 708 12.26 -12.88 26.30
N SER A 709 11.14 -13.59 26.17
CA SER A 709 10.25 -13.92 27.30
C SER A 709 10.98 -14.71 28.39
N LEU A 710 11.75 -15.73 28.03
CA LEU A 710 12.51 -16.52 29.00
C LEU A 710 13.65 -15.73 29.64
N MET A 711 14.41 -14.97 28.85
CA MET A 711 15.50 -14.11 29.35
C MET A 711 14.99 -12.96 30.25
N GLY A 712 13.74 -12.55 30.09
CA GLY A 712 13.07 -11.55 30.94
C GLY A 712 12.50 -12.14 32.24
N GLN A 713 12.52 -13.46 32.39
CA GLN A 713 11.94 -14.19 33.53
C GLN A 713 12.97 -15.08 34.23
N VAL A 714 14.26 -14.76 34.06
CA VAL A 714 15.35 -15.39 34.82
C VAL A 714 15.14 -15.13 36.31
N THR A 715 15.32 -16.17 37.11
CA THR A 715 15.07 -16.11 38.56
C THR A 715 16.02 -15.13 39.24
N PRO A 716 15.62 -14.50 40.36
CA PRO A 716 16.47 -13.55 41.07
C PRO A 716 17.85 -14.10 41.46
N SER A 717 17.96 -15.40 41.78
CA SER A 717 19.24 -16.05 42.09
C SER A 717 20.21 -16.13 40.90
N GLN A 718 19.70 -16.05 39.68
CA GLN A 718 20.47 -16.09 38.44
C GLN A 718 20.63 -14.71 37.77
N ALA A 719 19.96 -13.68 38.29
CA ALA A 719 19.99 -12.30 37.78
C ALA A 719 20.78 -11.38 38.72
N TRP A 720 22.12 -11.38 38.59
CA TRP A 720 23.04 -10.54 39.35
C TRP A 720 23.67 -9.44 38.45
N GLY A 721 24.89 -8.96 38.75
CA GLY A 721 25.73 -8.12 37.86
C GLY A 721 25.06 -6.98 37.06
N ILE A 722 25.06 -7.08 35.71
CA ILE A 722 24.85 -5.95 34.76
C ILE A 722 23.44 -5.33 34.85
N SER A 723 22.48 -6.03 35.45
CA SER A 723 21.12 -5.53 35.65
C SER A 723 21.01 -4.45 36.74
N ALA A 724 22.05 -4.26 37.56
CA ALA A 724 22.11 -3.29 38.65
C ALA A 724 21.96 -1.83 38.14
N GLY A 725 20.72 -1.36 38.06
CA GLY A 725 20.38 0.01 37.63
C GLY A 725 19.25 0.10 36.60
N SER A 726 18.74 -1.03 36.09
CA SER A 726 17.56 -1.05 35.22
C SER A 726 16.36 -1.72 35.90
N SER A 727 15.17 -1.15 35.73
CA SER A 727 13.90 -1.79 36.14
C SER A 727 13.33 -2.72 35.07
N ARG A 728 13.92 -2.75 33.86
CA ARG A 728 13.50 -3.60 32.74
C ARG A 728 14.73 -4.09 31.97
N PHE A 729 15.01 -5.38 32.05
CA PHE A 729 16.17 -6.00 31.41
C PHE A 729 15.87 -7.44 31.00
N TYR A 730 16.69 -7.96 30.09
CA TYR A 730 16.72 -9.35 29.68
C TYR A 730 18.14 -9.84 29.91
N ILE A 731 18.30 -10.99 30.57
CA ILE A 731 19.62 -11.48 30.95
C ILE A 731 19.68 -13.01 30.87
N LYS A 732 20.89 -13.56 30.83
CA LYS A 732 21.14 -14.96 31.13
C LYS A 732 22.41 -15.03 31.96
N ASP A 733 22.24 -15.36 33.24
CA ASP A 733 23.28 -15.53 34.25
C ASP A 733 24.26 -14.37 34.33
N GLY A 734 24.14 -13.60 35.41
CA GLY A 734 24.96 -12.42 35.63
C GLY A 734 24.16 -11.18 35.88
#